data_AF-J7ZY85-F1
#
_entry.id   AF-J7ZY85-F1
#
_cell.length_a   1.000
_cell.length_b   1.000
_cell.length_c   1.000
_cell.angle_alpha   90.00
_cell.angle_beta   90.00
_cell.angle_gamma   90.00
#
_symmetry.space_group_name_H-M   'P 1'
#
loop_
_entity.id
_entity.type
_entity.pdbx_description
1 polymer ?
#
loop_
_entity_poly.entity_id
_entity_poly.type
_entity_poly.pdbx_seq_one_letter_code
_entity_poly.pdbx_strand_id
1 'polypeptide(L)'
;MIKEVSNINNEKKDFYIDQGKLNLGFNLFEAIMESIDDAFDATIGGNPFKVGSQVRIYIYEETFKEIVNDNELESSRYSYAILDNGPGTNVSGVFDFGKIKKERYPSRYALNNLNGIFHYGLVSHLNVANRLNFYSRELGKDWWLNSLEYNVFTRKAMSYKGMVTPFISDNIYANDLNGPEFEVRTLVHVQGVRKSVLGADDLEELEIKLTKQLGITYRHYIEQGKKIFVNDREVLPLDPFMQDYNFVELGVESELFHSFEISLNELLKVEEDEIVKKEILNDFKVVFEDESELLNQFITVNMYHLNLDLRKGEKKRLAGQEPNIIMPSGVDSGFYIKRNLRYIGTAAKLLNICSNHNTFNYFRAEISFSPIFDGFFGIQVNKNKYDIKRSLGTLIVKKIEEKVGSIYTYMVNYKNKKDKGKLNNPVPIEVELKKQLEITRKRSNNLVKTHAEAIDIGVQGELPKEAEDAIKILYEVSEELLNKSNRLNELKGSCCNQAKEEVLVVEESAQQLISKVIILVQDAEEVLTRLESAISIRNEVLVESSKKLKQRINVALNSDRKILQTDDIVNKKGYQGFILEPLNEVQLYGVLLTMIQHYPNHFDFVLLDYSENDHLDCLVKVKKLELYNQLNLRERFENQWDDEWDNFLIENQGGFSFVELKYLLGDKKELGHSFTLVSHLICWDFSNNNINEFIAVDGKYKLSKDRKFLLHNDKRKKIKIICLKDFIEEMFSKEISSSQETLNMYLSI
;
A
#
# COMPACT_ATOMS: atom_id res chain seq x y z
N MET A 1 -22.51 18.00 18.58
CA MET A 1 -23.97 18.16 18.48
C MET A 1 -24.26 19.41 17.67
N ILE A 2 -24.80 19.30 16.45
CA ILE A 2 -25.33 20.45 15.71
C ILE A 2 -26.52 20.93 16.54
N LYS A 3 -26.41 22.08 17.20
CA LYS A 3 -27.55 22.72 17.87
C LYS A 3 -28.68 22.82 16.85
N GLU A 4 -29.86 22.34 17.24
CA GLU A 4 -31.07 22.22 16.45
C GLU A 4 -31.21 23.28 15.36
N VAL A 5 -30.79 22.95 14.13
CA VAL A 5 -31.18 23.72 12.94
C VAL A 5 -32.61 23.28 12.65
N SER A 6 -33.58 23.99 13.22
CA SER A 6 -35.00 23.65 13.27
C SER A 6 -35.73 23.62 11.92
N ASN A 7 -35.02 23.75 10.79
CA ASN A 7 -35.59 23.85 9.43
C ASN A 7 -35.01 22.85 8.41
N ILE A 8 -34.28 21.81 8.84
CA ILE A 8 -33.83 20.78 7.90
C ILE A 8 -35.02 19.85 7.57
N ASN A 9 -35.50 19.90 6.32
CA ASN A 9 -36.38 18.87 5.76
C ASN A 9 -35.60 17.53 5.74
N ASN A 10 -35.74 16.77 6.83
CA ASN A 10 -34.95 15.59 7.14
C ASN A 10 -35.32 14.40 6.24
N GLU A 11 -34.79 14.34 5.02
CA GLU A 11 -34.60 13.05 4.36
C GLU A 11 -33.37 12.36 4.96
N LYS A 12 -33.51 11.81 6.19
CA LYS A 12 -32.51 10.89 6.73
C LYS A 12 -32.58 9.59 5.95
N LYS A 13 -31.49 9.24 5.26
CA LYS A 13 -31.35 7.95 4.58
C LYS A 13 -30.21 7.18 5.22
N ASP A 14 -30.55 6.05 5.82
CA ASP A 14 -29.59 5.04 6.23
C ASP A 14 -29.09 4.31 4.99
N PHE A 15 -27.79 4.16 4.87
CA PHE A 15 -27.19 3.32 3.85
C PHE A 15 -25.95 2.62 4.40
N TYR A 16 -25.69 1.43 3.88
CA TYR A 16 -24.50 0.67 4.23
C TYR A 16 -23.37 1.11 3.32
N ILE A 17 -22.32 1.70 3.88
CA ILE A 17 -21.06 1.85 3.15
C ILE A 17 -20.39 0.48 3.16
N ASP A 18 -20.11 -0.02 1.96
CA ASP A 18 -19.28 -1.21 1.75
C ASP A 18 -17.93 -1.05 2.47
N GLN A 19 -17.65 -1.93 3.43
CA GLN A 19 -16.44 -1.86 4.25
C GLN A 19 -15.15 -1.95 3.43
N GLY A 20 -15.17 -2.64 2.29
CA GLY A 20 -14.03 -2.68 1.38
C GLY A 20 -13.65 -1.28 0.88
N LYS A 21 -14.63 -0.38 0.78
CA LYS A 21 -14.44 1.01 0.34
C LYS A 21 -13.96 1.95 1.44
N LEU A 22 -14.22 1.63 2.72
CA LEU A 22 -13.68 2.37 3.88
C LEU A 22 -12.25 1.92 4.26
N ASN A 23 -11.84 0.74 3.79
CA ASN A 23 -10.49 0.20 4.02
C ASN A 23 -9.56 0.40 2.82
N LEU A 24 -9.87 1.35 1.92
CA LEU A 24 -8.99 1.66 0.78
C LEU A 24 -7.62 2.22 1.22
N GLY A 25 -7.44 2.50 2.52
CA GLY A 25 -6.15 2.85 3.12
C GLY A 25 -5.64 4.21 2.64
N PHE A 26 -6.55 5.17 2.45
CA PHE A 26 -6.16 6.55 2.21
C PHE A 26 -5.53 7.13 3.47
N ASN A 27 -4.39 7.79 3.34
CA ASN A 27 -3.88 8.64 4.41
C ASN A 27 -4.53 10.05 4.35
N LEU A 28 -4.28 10.88 5.37
CA LEU A 28 -4.87 12.22 5.44
C LEU A 28 -4.56 13.07 4.20
N PHE A 29 -3.31 13.05 3.72
CA PHE A 29 -2.88 13.91 2.61
C PHE A 29 -3.58 13.50 1.32
N GLU A 30 -3.73 12.20 1.10
CA GLU A 30 -4.43 11.68 -0.08
C GLU A 30 -5.91 12.09 -0.07
N ALA A 31 -6.58 12.02 1.09
CA ALA A 31 -7.95 12.49 1.21
C ALA A 31 -8.06 14.01 0.90
N ILE A 32 -7.17 14.84 1.47
CA ILE A 32 -7.14 16.28 1.19
C ILE A 32 -6.92 16.56 -0.30
N MET A 33 -6.00 15.84 -0.94
CA MET A 33 -5.70 15.98 -2.37
C MET A 33 -6.91 15.65 -3.26
N GLU A 34 -7.74 14.67 -2.92
CA GLU A 34 -8.94 14.37 -3.72
C GLU A 34 -9.90 15.57 -3.76
N SER A 35 -10.06 16.31 -2.66
CA SER A 35 -10.85 17.55 -2.66
C SER A 35 -10.19 18.69 -3.45
N ILE A 36 -8.85 18.79 -3.45
CA ILE A 36 -8.13 19.78 -4.27
C ILE A 36 -8.30 19.45 -5.76
N ASP A 37 -8.20 18.17 -6.13
CA ASP A 37 -8.45 17.68 -7.49
C ASP A 37 -9.87 18.07 -7.94
N ASP A 38 -10.89 17.80 -7.12
CA ASP A 38 -12.29 18.15 -7.41
C ASP A 38 -12.47 19.67 -7.56
N ALA A 39 -11.81 20.47 -6.70
CA ALA A 39 -11.86 21.94 -6.78
C ALA A 39 -11.23 22.48 -8.08
N PHE A 40 -10.07 21.95 -8.49
CA PHE A 40 -9.42 22.35 -9.73
C PHE A 40 -10.20 21.87 -10.97
N ASP A 41 -10.68 20.62 -10.95
CA ASP A 41 -11.49 20.03 -12.01
C ASP A 41 -12.77 20.84 -12.28
N ALA A 42 -13.41 21.34 -11.22
CA ALA A 42 -14.61 22.18 -11.33
C ALA A 42 -14.39 23.46 -12.14
N THR A 43 -13.14 23.92 -12.30
CA THR A 43 -12.82 25.16 -13.03
C THR A 43 -12.44 24.96 -14.50
N ILE A 44 -12.30 23.71 -14.96
CA ILE A 44 -11.91 23.38 -16.34
C ILE A 44 -12.99 23.79 -17.35
N GLY A 45 -14.26 23.84 -16.94
CA GLY A 45 -15.38 24.34 -17.75
C GLY A 45 -15.45 25.87 -17.88
N GLY A 46 -14.49 26.60 -17.32
CA GLY A 46 -14.47 28.06 -17.23
C GLY A 46 -14.88 28.55 -15.85
N ASN A 47 -14.15 29.55 -15.33
CA ASN A 47 -14.52 30.23 -14.09
C ASN A 47 -15.38 31.46 -14.43
N PRO A 48 -16.67 31.51 -14.03
CA PRO A 48 -17.51 32.68 -14.28
C PRO A 48 -16.96 33.97 -13.62
N PHE A 49 -16.08 33.86 -12.63
CA PHE A 49 -15.59 35.00 -11.84
C PHE A 49 -14.34 35.69 -12.41
N LYS A 50 -13.67 35.13 -13.42
CA LYS A 50 -12.34 35.60 -13.92
C LYS A 50 -11.22 35.67 -12.86
N VAL A 51 -11.51 35.37 -11.60
CA VAL A 51 -10.52 35.26 -10.52
C VAL A 51 -9.78 33.93 -10.66
N GLY A 52 -8.49 33.93 -10.35
CA GLY A 52 -7.70 32.69 -10.26
C GLY A 52 -8.36 31.70 -9.29
N SER A 53 -8.32 30.42 -9.63
CA SER A 53 -8.88 29.37 -8.79
C SER A 53 -7.97 29.19 -7.57
N GLN A 54 -8.59 29.21 -6.40
CA GLN A 54 -7.95 29.21 -5.10
C GLN A 54 -8.59 28.17 -4.21
N VAL A 55 -7.76 27.43 -3.48
CA VAL A 55 -8.15 26.48 -2.44
C VAL A 55 -7.52 26.91 -1.11
N ARG A 56 -8.29 26.93 -0.03
CA ARG A 56 -7.81 27.18 1.33
C ARG A 56 -8.12 25.98 2.22
N ILE A 57 -7.12 25.52 2.97
CA ILE A 57 -7.20 24.36 3.83
C ILE A 57 -6.93 24.84 5.25
N TYR A 58 -7.88 24.60 6.16
CA TYR A 58 -7.73 24.90 7.57
C TYR A 58 -7.69 23.61 8.36
N ILE A 59 -6.65 23.37 9.15
CA ILE A 59 -6.51 22.20 10.00
C ILE A 59 -6.41 22.67 11.45
N TYR A 60 -7.19 22.08 12.34
CA TYR A 60 -7.25 22.50 13.74
C TYR A 60 -7.62 21.34 14.66
N GLU A 61 -7.31 21.49 15.95
CA GLU A 61 -7.77 20.57 16.98
C GLU A 61 -9.23 20.85 17.35
N GLU A 62 -9.99 19.78 17.62
CA GLU A 62 -11.35 19.86 18.13
C GLU A 62 -11.59 18.90 19.30
N THR A 63 -12.54 19.25 20.16
CA THR A 63 -13.16 18.29 21.09
C THR A 63 -14.27 17.56 20.35
N PHE A 64 -13.99 16.35 19.92
CA PHE A 64 -14.93 15.52 19.19
C PHE A 64 -15.74 14.64 20.15
N LYS A 65 -17.06 14.76 20.06
CA LYS A 65 -18.05 14.00 20.84
C LYS A 65 -18.56 12.82 20.01
N GLU A 66 -18.31 11.60 20.48
CA GLU A 66 -18.75 10.36 19.85
C GLU A 66 -19.73 9.61 20.76
N ILE A 67 -20.80 9.05 20.20
CA ILE A 67 -21.77 8.26 20.98
C ILE A 67 -21.36 6.79 20.93
N VAL A 68 -21.03 6.23 22.08
CA VAL A 68 -20.63 4.82 22.27
C VAL A 68 -21.54 4.19 23.31
N ASN A 69 -22.39 3.23 22.89
CA ASN A 69 -23.36 2.56 23.76
C ASN A 69 -24.22 3.56 24.56
N ASP A 70 -24.82 4.52 23.86
CA ASP A 70 -25.63 5.61 24.42
C ASP A 70 -24.90 6.60 25.36
N ASN A 71 -23.59 6.42 25.59
CA ASN A 71 -22.77 7.38 26.32
C ASN A 71 -22.03 8.31 25.35
N GLU A 72 -21.98 9.60 25.69
CA GLU A 72 -21.18 10.58 24.97
C GLU A 72 -19.74 10.56 25.47
N LEU A 73 -18.80 10.24 24.58
CA LEU A 73 -17.37 10.25 24.86
C LEU A 73 -16.72 11.43 24.15
N GLU A 74 -16.02 12.27 24.91
CA GLU A 74 -15.23 13.37 24.39
C GLU A 74 -13.79 12.95 24.15
N SER A 75 -13.24 13.29 22.99
CA SER A 75 -11.85 13.04 22.65
C SER A 75 -11.25 14.20 21.89
N SER A 76 -9.98 14.52 22.16
CA SER A 76 -9.23 15.47 21.34
C SER A 76 -8.91 14.81 19.99
N ARG A 77 -9.37 15.44 18.92
CA ARG A 77 -9.19 15.01 17.52
C ARG A 77 -8.70 16.18 16.70
N TYR A 78 -8.35 15.91 15.45
CA TYR A 78 -8.20 16.96 14.46
C TYR A 78 -9.45 17.07 13.59
N SER A 79 -9.63 18.23 13.02
CA SER A 79 -10.63 18.57 12.03
C SER A 79 -9.95 19.33 10.91
N TYR A 80 -10.53 19.30 9.70
CA TYR A 80 -10.09 20.19 8.65
C TYR A 80 -11.23 20.67 7.75
N ALA A 81 -11.05 21.85 7.19
CA ALA A 81 -11.96 22.47 6.24
C ALA A 81 -11.20 22.78 4.94
N ILE A 82 -11.77 22.44 3.79
CA ILE A 82 -11.23 22.73 2.46
C ILE A 82 -12.24 23.61 1.74
N LEU A 83 -11.83 24.83 1.41
CA LEU A 83 -12.67 25.86 0.82
C LEU A 83 -12.15 26.15 -0.58
N ASP A 84 -13.05 26.26 -1.57
CA ASP A 84 -12.69 26.76 -2.90
C ASP A 84 -13.63 27.86 -3.39
N ASN A 85 -13.12 28.66 -4.33
CA ASN A 85 -13.84 29.73 -5.04
C ASN A 85 -14.29 29.29 -6.44
N GLY A 86 -14.51 27.99 -6.65
CA GLY A 86 -14.98 27.43 -7.92
C GLY A 86 -16.41 27.85 -8.28
N PRO A 87 -17.04 27.24 -9.29
CA PRO A 87 -18.41 27.59 -9.67
C PRO A 87 -19.48 27.16 -8.64
N GLY A 88 -19.12 26.28 -7.70
CA GLY A 88 -20.08 25.55 -6.87
C GLY A 88 -20.78 24.44 -7.65
N THR A 89 -21.59 23.64 -6.96
CA THR A 89 -22.33 22.54 -7.57
C THR A 89 -23.59 22.21 -6.78
N ASN A 90 -24.46 21.42 -7.39
CA ASN A 90 -25.56 20.79 -6.67
C ASN A 90 -25.03 19.66 -5.79
N VAL A 91 -25.25 19.74 -4.48
CA VAL A 91 -24.83 18.71 -3.52
C VAL A 91 -25.61 17.39 -3.68
N SER A 92 -26.72 17.41 -4.43
CA SER A 92 -27.54 16.24 -4.73
C SER A 92 -26.77 15.25 -5.59
N GLY A 93 -26.41 14.12 -4.98
CA GLY A 93 -25.71 13.04 -5.66
C GLY A 93 -24.19 13.12 -5.58
N VAL A 94 -23.64 14.05 -4.79
CA VAL A 94 -22.19 14.12 -4.54
C VAL A 94 -21.64 12.85 -3.86
N PHE A 95 -22.51 12.06 -3.22
CA PHE A 95 -22.21 10.75 -2.62
C PHE A 95 -22.88 9.59 -3.37
N ASP A 96 -23.39 9.79 -4.59
CA ASP A 96 -23.94 8.70 -5.41
C ASP A 96 -22.79 7.85 -5.96
N PHE A 97 -22.46 6.78 -5.25
CA PHE A 97 -21.35 5.88 -5.59
C PHE A 97 -21.53 5.17 -6.93
N GLY A 98 -20.42 4.97 -7.66
CA GLY A 98 -20.34 3.96 -8.72
C GLY A 98 -21.13 4.25 -10.00
N LYS A 99 -21.74 5.43 -10.15
CA LYS A 99 -22.29 5.85 -11.45
C LYS A 99 -21.13 6.16 -12.39
N ILE A 100 -20.72 5.18 -13.19
CA ILE A 100 -19.77 5.37 -14.28
C ILE A 100 -20.38 6.38 -15.24
N LYS A 101 -19.81 7.59 -15.30
CA LYS A 101 -20.13 8.55 -16.35
C LYS A 101 -19.61 7.96 -17.66
N LYS A 102 -20.51 7.48 -18.52
CA LYS A 102 -20.18 6.95 -19.86
C LYS A 102 -19.47 7.99 -20.73
N GLU A 103 -19.65 9.28 -20.44
CA GLU A 103 -18.97 10.40 -21.11
C GLU A 103 -18.22 11.21 -20.05
N ARG A 104 -16.95 10.88 -19.85
CA ARG A 104 -16.11 11.48 -18.81
C ARG A 104 -15.31 12.66 -19.31
N TYR A 105 -14.67 12.50 -20.46
CA TYR A 105 -13.80 13.49 -21.08
C TYR A 105 -14.51 13.99 -22.34
N PRO A 106 -15.21 15.15 -22.28
CA PRO A 106 -15.91 15.68 -23.44
C PRO A 106 -14.97 16.22 -24.53
N SER A 107 -13.67 16.36 -24.24
CA SER A 107 -12.66 16.88 -25.17
C SER A 107 -11.25 16.45 -24.74
N ARG A 108 -10.26 16.61 -25.64
CA ARG A 108 -8.84 16.40 -25.32
C ARG A 108 -8.35 17.33 -24.22
N TYR A 109 -8.84 18.57 -24.23
CA TYR A 109 -8.52 19.51 -23.16
C TYR A 109 -8.98 18.97 -21.81
N ALA A 110 -10.20 18.42 -21.73
CA ALA A 110 -10.71 17.80 -20.52
C ALA A 110 -9.90 16.54 -20.13
N LEU A 111 -9.56 15.68 -21.10
CA LEU A 111 -8.73 14.48 -20.88
C LEU A 111 -7.37 14.83 -20.23
N ASN A 112 -6.71 15.88 -20.71
CA ASN A 112 -5.37 16.26 -20.28
C ASN A 112 -5.34 17.14 -19.01
N ASN A 113 -6.49 17.57 -18.51
CA ASN A 113 -6.55 18.46 -17.34
C ASN A 113 -7.41 17.91 -16.19
N LEU A 114 -8.39 17.03 -16.43
CA LEU A 114 -9.22 16.47 -15.36
C LEU A 114 -8.49 15.37 -14.59
N ASN A 115 -8.53 15.44 -13.26
CA ASN A 115 -7.91 14.45 -12.38
C ASN A 115 -8.90 13.41 -11.87
N GLY A 116 -10.16 13.80 -11.69
CA GLY A 116 -11.25 12.98 -11.19
C GLY A 116 -11.42 11.72 -12.01
N ILE A 117 -11.42 10.59 -11.27
CA ILE A 117 -11.67 9.15 -11.50
C ILE A 117 -13.03 8.54 -11.11
N PHE A 118 -13.02 7.91 -9.96
CA PHE A 118 -14.00 6.88 -9.69
C PHE A 118 -15.26 7.39 -8.97
N HIS A 119 -15.48 8.72 -8.90
CA HIS A 119 -16.55 9.34 -8.08
C HIS A 119 -16.52 8.88 -6.61
N TYR A 120 -15.33 8.57 -6.09
CA TYR A 120 -15.09 8.17 -4.70
C TYR A 120 -14.19 9.13 -3.93
N GLY A 121 -13.53 10.09 -4.60
CA GLY A 121 -12.54 10.98 -4.01
C GLY A 121 -13.07 11.67 -2.76
N LEU A 122 -14.24 12.31 -2.85
CA LEU A 122 -14.86 12.98 -1.72
C LEU A 122 -15.24 12.04 -0.56
N VAL A 123 -15.58 10.77 -0.81
CA VAL A 123 -15.93 9.84 0.29
C VAL A 123 -14.69 9.27 0.97
N SER A 124 -13.52 9.32 0.32
CA SER A 124 -12.26 8.85 0.90
C SER A 124 -11.90 9.55 2.22
N HIS A 125 -12.45 10.74 2.47
CA HIS A 125 -12.29 11.45 3.74
C HIS A 125 -12.80 10.67 4.95
N LEU A 126 -13.80 9.78 4.79
CA LEU A 126 -14.27 8.90 5.86
C LEU A 126 -13.28 7.79 6.24
N ASN A 127 -12.21 7.58 5.46
CA ASN A 127 -11.14 6.65 5.84
C ASN A 127 -10.29 7.17 7.01
N VAL A 128 -10.24 8.50 7.17
CA VAL A 128 -9.43 9.16 8.20
C VAL A 128 -10.28 9.85 9.28
N ALA A 129 -11.59 9.97 9.06
CA ALA A 129 -12.48 10.80 9.86
C ALA A 129 -13.85 10.13 10.12
N ASN A 130 -14.62 10.71 11.05
CA ASN A 130 -15.93 10.21 11.43
C ASN A 130 -17.08 10.94 10.72
N ARG A 131 -16.91 12.21 10.36
CA ARG A 131 -17.94 12.99 9.68
C ARG A 131 -17.36 13.80 8.53
N LEU A 132 -18.11 13.88 7.45
CA LEU A 132 -17.80 14.61 6.23
C LEU A 132 -19.03 15.45 5.85
N ASN A 133 -18.92 16.76 5.95
CA ASN A 133 -19.92 17.72 5.50
C ASN A 133 -19.47 18.33 4.17
N PHE A 134 -20.29 18.22 3.13
CA PHE A 134 -20.07 18.88 1.85
C PHE A 134 -21.09 19.99 1.67
N TYR A 135 -20.62 21.23 1.70
CA TYR A 135 -21.40 22.41 1.43
C TYR A 135 -21.07 22.95 0.05
N SER A 136 -22.08 23.35 -0.72
CA SER A 136 -21.83 24.07 -1.96
C SER A 136 -22.98 25.02 -2.29
N ARG A 137 -22.65 26.10 -3.00
CA ARG A 137 -23.59 27.04 -3.59
C ARG A 137 -23.08 27.50 -4.95
N GLU A 138 -23.99 27.60 -5.89
CA GLU A 138 -23.71 28.27 -7.16
C GLU A 138 -23.85 29.80 -7.00
N LEU A 139 -23.40 30.55 -8.00
CA LEU A 139 -23.53 32.01 -8.03
C LEU A 139 -24.98 32.46 -7.76
N GLY A 140 -25.16 33.29 -6.75
CA GLY A 140 -26.46 33.87 -6.40
C GLY A 140 -27.45 32.89 -5.78
N LYS A 141 -27.01 31.67 -5.42
CA LYS A 141 -27.85 30.66 -4.73
C LYS A 141 -27.46 30.51 -3.27
N ASP A 142 -28.41 29.99 -2.49
CA ASP A 142 -28.21 29.64 -1.08
C ASP A 142 -27.31 28.41 -0.93
N TRP A 143 -26.74 28.25 0.27
CA TRP A 143 -25.93 27.10 0.63
C TRP A 143 -26.76 25.83 0.80
N TRP A 144 -26.28 24.77 0.17
CA TRP A 144 -26.77 23.43 0.38
C TRP A 144 -25.72 22.58 1.06
N LEU A 145 -26.16 21.68 1.92
CA LEU A 145 -25.38 20.70 2.63
C LEU A 145 -25.79 19.31 2.19
N ASN A 146 -24.80 18.46 1.95
CA ASN A 146 -24.93 17.02 1.98
C ASN A 146 -23.82 16.46 2.88
N SER A 147 -24.17 15.67 3.88
CA SER A 147 -23.19 15.15 4.83
C SER A 147 -23.27 13.65 4.95
N LEU A 148 -22.12 13.05 5.23
CA LEU A 148 -21.97 11.67 5.66
C LEU A 148 -21.40 11.62 7.08
N GLU A 149 -21.98 10.75 7.91
CA GLU A 149 -21.46 10.47 9.25
C GLU A 149 -21.28 8.96 9.39
N TYR A 150 -20.06 8.54 9.67
CA TYR A 150 -19.68 7.16 9.89
C TYR A 150 -19.41 6.90 11.38
N ASN A 151 -20.20 6.00 11.96
CA ASN A 151 -19.99 5.54 13.32
C ASN A 151 -19.15 4.25 13.29
N VAL A 152 -17.91 4.33 13.75
CA VAL A 152 -16.94 3.23 13.65
C VAL A 152 -17.36 2.02 14.50
N PHE A 153 -18.07 2.24 15.60
CA PHE A 153 -18.53 1.18 16.51
C PHE A 153 -19.70 0.38 15.93
N THR A 154 -20.69 1.08 15.37
CA THR A 154 -21.89 0.46 14.78
C THR A 154 -21.70 0.09 13.32
N ARG A 155 -20.63 0.58 12.68
CA ARG A 155 -20.31 0.43 11.25
C ARG A 155 -21.41 0.96 10.33
N LYS A 156 -22.24 1.87 10.82
CA LYS A 156 -23.31 2.51 10.04
C LYS A 156 -22.87 3.86 9.53
N ALA A 157 -23.30 4.16 8.32
CA ALA A 157 -23.20 5.51 7.75
C ALA A 157 -24.59 6.12 7.65
N MET A 158 -24.69 7.39 8.01
CA MET A 158 -25.90 8.19 7.86
C MET A 158 -25.61 9.31 6.87
N SER A 159 -26.59 9.59 5.99
CA SER A 159 -26.56 10.80 5.16
C SER A 159 -27.66 11.76 5.56
N TYR A 160 -27.36 13.05 5.48
CA TYR A 160 -28.33 14.11 5.64
C TYR A 160 -28.11 15.22 4.61
N LYS A 161 -29.21 15.83 4.17
CA LYS A 161 -29.21 16.92 3.19
C LYS A 161 -30.09 18.06 3.67
N GLY A 162 -29.71 19.30 3.38
CA GLY A 162 -30.53 20.46 3.71
C GLY A 162 -29.93 21.78 3.26
N MET A 163 -30.76 22.83 3.21
CA MET A 163 -30.28 24.21 3.05
C MET A 163 -29.74 24.70 4.39
N VAL A 164 -28.42 24.85 4.47
CA VAL A 164 -27.72 25.19 5.72
C VAL A 164 -26.52 26.08 5.37
N THR A 165 -26.43 27.25 6.00
CA THR A 165 -25.20 28.06 5.91
C THR A 165 -24.09 27.34 6.68
N PRO A 166 -22.90 27.17 6.10
CA PRO A 166 -21.82 26.48 6.78
C PRO A 166 -21.47 27.14 8.11
N PHE A 167 -21.21 26.30 9.11
CA PHE A 167 -20.71 26.74 10.41
C PHE A 167 -19.50 25.88 10.76
N ILE A 168 -18.35 26.54 10.86
CA ILE A 168 -17.12 25.95 11.39
C ILE A 168 -16.95 26.58 12.77
N SER A 169 -16.79 25.76 13.82
CA SER A 169 -16.69 26.22 15.21
C SER A 169 -15.67 27.34 15.37
N ASP A 170 -15.89 28.23 16.36
CA ASP A 170 -15.29 29.54 16.73
C ASP A 170 -13.79 29.86 16.45
N ASN A 171 -13.03 29.01 15.77
CA ASN A 171 -11.75 29.37 15.16
C ASN A 171 -11.96 30.36 14.01
N ILE A 172 -11.28 31.50 14.13
CA ILE A 172 -11.47 32.78 13.44
C ILE A 172 -11.33 32.72 11.91
N TYR A 173 -10.81 31.63 11.35
CA TYR A 173 -10.29 31.59 9.98
C TYR A 173 -11.33 31.33 8.87
N ALA A 174 -12.55 30.91 9.19
CA ALA A 174 -13.51 30.43 8.18
C ALA A 174 -14.86 31.19 8.11
N ASN A 175 -15.02 32.29 8.84
CA ASN A 175 -16.33 32.93 8.97
C ASN A 175 -16.67 33.93 7.86
N ASP A 176 -15.70 34.41 7.09
CA ASP A 176 -15.97 35.28 5.94
C ASP A 176 -16.11 34.49 4.64
N LEU A 177 -17.19 33.71 4.54
CA LEU A 177 -17.51 32.94 3.34
C LEU A 177 -17.80 33.83 2.11
N ASN A 178 -17.97 35.14 2.30
CA ASN A 178 -18.29 36.12 1.26
C ASN A 178 -17.22 37.21 1.13
N GLY A 179 -15.98 36.91 1.54
CA GLY A 179 -14.90 37.89 1.53
C GLY A 179 -14.60 38.40 0.11
N PRO A 180 -14.28 39.69 -0.05
CA PRO A 180 -14.06 40.29 -1.37
C PRO A 180 -12.87 39.69 -2.14
N GLU A 181 -11.90 39.13 -1.42
CA GLU A 181 -10.72 38.48 -1.98
C GLU A 181 -10.94 36.98 -2.26
N PHE A 182 -11.90 36.35 -1.59
CA PHE A 182 -12.13 34.91 -1.66
C PHE A 182 -13.58 34.58 -1.31
N GLU A 183 -14.45 34.59 -2.32
CA GLU A 183 -15.83 34.19 -2.17
C GLU A 183 -15.96 32.66 -2.25
N VAL A 184 -16.28 32.04 -1.12
CA VAL A 184 -16.33 30.58 -0.98
C VAL A 184 -17.58 30.03 -1.67
N ARG A 185 -17.40 28.98 -2.46
CA ARG A 185 -18.46 28.36 -3.27
C ARG A 185 -18.67 26.91 -2.94
N THR A 186 -17.61 26.22 -2.55
CA THR A 186 -17.67 24.89 -1.99
C THR A 186 -16.84 24.84 -0.72
N LEU A 187 -17.33 24.11 0.27
CA LEU A 187 -16.65 23.83 1.52
C LEU A 187 -16.80 22.35 1.84
N VAL A 188 -15.68 21.67 2.02
CA VAL A 188 -15.60 20.31 2.56
C VAL A 188 -15.13 20.40 3.99
N HIS A 189 -15.94 20.01 4.96
CA HIS A 189 -15.60 20.04 6.38
C HIS A 189 -15.60 18.63 6.97
N VAL A 190 -14.43 18.20 7.45
CA VAL A 190 -14.15 16.85 7.90
C VAL A 190 -13.82 16.86 9.38
N GLN A 191 -14.51 16.02 10.15
CA GLN A 191 -14.44 15.99 11.61
C GLN A 191 -14.13 14.61 12.18
N GLY A 192 -13.50 14.60 13.34
CA GLY A 192 -13.14 13.38 14.06
C GLY A 192 -11.92 12.68 13.47
N VAL A 193 -10.97 13.43 12.91
CA VAL A 193 -9.73 12.86 12.38
C VAL A 193 -8.89 12.34 13.53
N ARG A 194 -8.53 11.06 13.48
CA ARG A 194 -7.79 10.41 14.57
C ARG A 194 -6.34 10.89 14.57
N LYS A 195 -5.81 11.31 15.73
CA LYS A 195 -4.38 11.70 15.83
C LYS A 195 -3.44 10.58 15.35
N SER A 196 -3.80 9.32 15.61
CA SER A 196 -3.01 8.14 15.22
C SER A 196 -2.89 7.90 13.71
N VAL A 197 -3.73 8.54 12.88
CA VAL A 197 -3.60 8.43 11.41
C VAL A 197 -2.74 9.53 10.81
N LEU A 198 -2.23 10.43 11.65
CA LEU A 198 -1.35 11.51 11.25
C LEU A 198 0.08 11.05 11.39
N GLY A 199 0.83 11.05 10.29
CA GLY A 199 2.28 10.82 10.31
C GLY A 199 3.06 12.02 10.84
N ALA A 200 2.55 12.73 11.85
CA ALA A 200 3.10 13.94 12.45
C ALA A 200 2.79 13.99 13.95
N ASP A 201 3.72 14.54 14.73
CA ASP A 201 3.64 14.61 16.19
C ASP A 201 2.71 15.75 16.65
N ASP A 202 2.67 16.85 15.88
CA ASP A 202 1.83 18.03 16.14
C ASP A 202 1.29 18.68 14.85
N LEU A 203 0.49 19.74 15.03
CA LEU A 203 -0.16 20.47 13.93
C LEU A 203 0.85 21.24 13.06
N GLU A 204 1.90 21.81 13.65
CA GLU A 204 2.90 22.59 12.92
C GLU A 204 3.70 21.69 11.97
N GLU A 205 4.13 20.53 12.47
CA GLU A 205 4.81 19.52 11.65
C GLU A 205 3.88 19.01 10.53
N LEU A 206 2.59 18.82 10.83
CA LEU A 206 1.60 18.39 9.85
C LEU A 206 1.43 19.43 8.73
N GLU A 207 1.32 20.71 9.07
CA GLU A 207 1.22 21.81 8.11
C GLU A 207 2.46 21.89 7.20
N ILE A 208 3.66 21.77 7.77
CA ILE A 208 4.92 21.78 7.00
C ILE A 208 4.96 20.61 6.02
N LYS A 209 4.64 19.39 6.49
CA LYS A 209 4.61 18.19 5.65
C LYS A 209 3.57 18.30 4.54
N LEU A 210 2.36 18.76 4.86
CA LEU A 210 1.29 18.95 3.88
C LEU A 210 1.66 20.01 2.84
N THR A 211 2.16 21.17 3.28
CA THR A 211 2.60 22.25 2.38
C THR A 211 3.67 21.77 1.41
N LYS A 212 4.70 21.06 1.91
CA LYS A 212 5.74 20.47 1.06
C LYS A 212 5.13 19.51 0.04
N GLN A 213 4.27 18.61 0.49
CA GLN A 213 3.66 17.61 -0.38
C GLN A 213 2.79 18.25 -1.47
N LEU A 214 1.95 19.23 -1.11
CA LEU A 214 1.08 19.94 -2.05
C LEU A 214 1.89 20.77 -3.06
N GLY A 215 2.99 21.39 -2.62
CA GLY A 215 3.88 22.16 -3.49
C GLY A 215 4.56 21.31 -4.57
N ILE A 216 4.84 20.05 -4.27
CA ILE A 216 5.30 19.06 -5.26
C ILE A 216 4.13 18.61 -6.12
N THR A 217 3.08 18.06 -5.50
CA THR A 217 1.94 17.41 -6.19
C THR A 217 1.26 18.32 -7.20
N TYR A 218 1.06 19.60 -6.85
CA TYR A 218 0.34 20.59 -7.65
C TYR A 218 1.25 21.66 -8.25
N ARG A 219 2.57 21.44 -8.32
CA ARG A 219 3.55 22.41 -8.86
C ARG A 219 3.04 23.10 -10.14
N HIS A 220 2.69 22.32 -11.15
CA HIS A 220 2.26 22.83 -12.46
C HIS A 220 0.94 23.62 -12.39
N TYR A 221 0.01 23.24 -11.51
CA TYR A 221 -1.21 24.02 -11.29
C TYR A 221 -0.89 25.37 -10.65
N ILE A 222 0.02 25.38 -9.67
CA ILE A 222 0.43 26.60 -8.97
C ILE A 222 1.16 27.56 -9.94
N GLU A 223 2.06 27.03 -10.78
CA GLU A 223 2.74 27.79 -11.84
C GLU A 223 1.77 28.36 -12.88
N GLN A 224 0.63 27.69 -13.12
CA GLN A 224 -0.45 28.18 -13.97
C GLN A 224 -1.35 29.22 -13.27
N GLY A 225 -0.97 29.67 -12.07
CA GLY A 225 -1.68 30.72 -11.31
C GLY A 225 -2.81 30.21 -10.42
N LYS A 226 -2.94 28.89 -10.23
CA LYS A 226 -3.79 28.36 -9.15
C LYS A 226 -3.13 28.64 -7.81
N LYS A 227 -3.92 28.82 -6.75
CA LYS A 227 -3.39 29.07 -5.41
C LYS A 227 -3.91 28.06 -4.41
N ILE A 228 -3.03 27.61 -3.53
CA ILE A 228 -3.38 26.72 -2.42
C ILE A 228 -2.86 27.36 -1.14
N PHE A 229 -3.65 27.35 -0.08
CA PHE A 229 -3.25 27.84 1.24
C PHE A 229 -3.49 26.75 2.30
N VAL A 230 -2.57 26.60 3.25
CA VAL A 230 -2.72 25.74 4.44
C VAL A 230 -2.56 26.62 5.67
N ASN A 231 -3.61 26.77 6.48
CA ASN A 231 -3.64 27.68 7.64
C ASN A 231 -3.07 29.07 7.30
N ASP A 232 -3.60 29.66 6.21
CA ASP A 232 -3.21 30.95 5.63
C ASP A 232 -1.78 31.05 5.05
N ARG A 233 -0.99 29.98 5.13
CA ARG A 233 0.30 29.89 4.43
C ARG A 233 0.11 29.50 2.98
N GLU A 234 0.54 30.35 2.06
CA GLU A 234 0.53 30.02 0.62
C GLU A 234 1.49 28.85 0.35
N VAL A 235 0.99 27.86 -0.38
CA VAL A 235 1.78 26.73 -0.87
C VAL A 235 2.53 27.21 -2.11
N LEU A 236 3.85 27.20 -2.03
CA LEU A 236 4.73 27.56 -3.15
C LEU A 236 5.01 26.33 -4.02
N PRO A 237 5.17 26.51 -5.35
CA PRO A 237 5.54 25.40 -6.22
C PRO A 237 6.93 24.89 -5.81
N LEU A 238 7.08 23.58 -5.70
CA LEU A 238 8.36 22.95 -5.39
C LEU A 238 8.79 22.07 -6.56
N ASP A 239 9.96 22.35 -7.11
CA ASP A 239 10.53 21.59 -8.22
C ASP A 239 11.42 20.44 -7.71
N PRO A 240 10.97 19.17 -7.79
CA PRO A 240 11.80 18.03 -7.37
C PRO A 240 12.96 17.76 -8.34
N PHE A 241 12.96 18.38 -9.52
CA PHE A 241 13.97 18.22 -10.56
C PHE A 241 14.95 19.40 -10.62
N MET A 242 14.75 20.48 -9.87
CA MET A 242 15.64 21.64 -9.85
C MET A 242 15.95 22.23 -11.24
N GLN A 243 14.91 22.38 -12.06
CA GLN A 243 14.96 23.00 -13.39
C GLN A 243 14.56 24.48 -13.38
N ASP A 244 13.98 25.00 -12.29
CA ASP A 244 13.62 26.41 -12.20
C ASP A 244 14.81 27.35 -12.45
N TYR A 245 14.53 28.50 -13.06
CA TYR A 245 15.54 29.49 -13.45
C TYR A 245 16.43 29.95 -12.28
N ASN A 246 15.87 30.06 -11.07
CA ASN A 246 16.62 30.42 -9.88
C ASN A 246 17.75 29.42 -9.57
N PHE A 247 17.56 28.13 -9.88
CA PHE A 247 18.61 27.11 -9.70
C PHE A 247 19.72 27.22 -10.73
N VAL A 248 19.41 27.71 -11.93
CA VAL A 248 20.40 28.02 -12.98
C VAL A 248 21.31 29.16 -12.54
N GLU A 249 20.75 30.22 -11.95
CA GLU A 249 21.56 31.33 -11.41
C GLU A 249 22.48 30.89 -10.26
N LEU A 250 22.03 29.89 -9.49
CA LEU A 250 22.79 29.30 -8.39
C LEU A 250 23.81 28.23 -8.88
N GLY A 251 23.80 27.86 -10.16
CA GLY A 251 24.68 26.85 -10.77
C GLY A 251 24.43 25.44 -10.24
N VAL A 252 23.20 25.15 -9.84
CA VAL A 252 22.77 23.86 -9.26
C VAL A 252 21.62 23.21 -10.01
N GLU A 253 21.29 23.73 -11.18
CA GLU A 253 20.27 23.19 -12.06
C GLU A 253 20.56 21.73 -12.41
N SER A 254 19.50 20.95 -12.59
CA SER A 254 19.65 19.60 -13.10
C SER A 254 19.89 19.56 -14.60
N GLU A 255 20.58 18.52 -15.05
CA GLU A 255 20.78 18.24 -16.46
C GLU A 255 19.76 17.19 -16.93
N LEU A 256 18.89 17.55 -17.88
CA LEU A 256 18.09 16.57 -18.62
C LEU A 256 19.03 15.81 -19.57
N PHE A 257 19.43 14.60 -19.19
CA PHE A 257 20.41 13.84 -19.98
C PHE A 257 19.77 12.83 -20.94
N HIS A 258 18.50 12.46 -20.71
CA HIS A 258 17.75 11.60 -21.61
C HIS A 258 16.25 11.85 -21.51
N SER A 259 15.56 11.68 -22.64
CA SER A 259 14.10 11.71 -22.74
C SER A 259 13.68 10.71 -23.83
N PHE A 260 12.60 9.97 -23.59
CA PHE A 260 12.00 9.07 -24.56
C PHE A 260 10.49 8.94 -24.37
N GLU A 261 9.82 8.44 -25.41
CA GLU A 261 8.38 8.23 -25.44
C GLU A 261 8.06 6.74 -25.64
N ILE A 262 6.97 6.28 -25.02
CA ILE A 262 6.38 4.95 -25.24
C ILE A 262 4.96 5.18 -25.74
N SER A 263 4.69 4.83 -26.99
CA SER A 263 3.34 4.97 -27.57
C SER A 263 2.38 3.90 -27.04
N LEU A 264 1.08 4.21 -27.03
CA LEU A 264 0.04 3.23 -26.72
C LEU A 264 0.11 2.02 -27.66
N ASN A 265 0.40 2.25 -28.96
CA ASN A 265 0.60 1.17 -29.93
C ASN A 265 1.78 0.25 -29.58
N GLU A 266 2.90 0.81 -29.10
CA GLU A 266 4.05 0.01 -28.65
C GLU A 266 3.67 -0.85 -27.44
N LEU A 267 2.93 -0.26 -26.49
CA LEU A 267 2.52 -0.93 -25.26
C LEU A 267 1.51 -2.07 -25.53
N LEU A 268 0.52 -1.84 -26.38
CA LEU A 268 -0.48 -2.84 -26.78
C LEU A 268 0.09 -3.95 -27.67
N LYS A 269 1.30 -3.81 -28.22
CA LYS A 269 1.99 -4.91 -28.90
C LYS A 269 2.72 -5.83 -27.93
N VAL A 270 3.05 -5.33 -26.73
CA VAL A 270 3.71 -6.10 -25.66
C VAL A 270 2.68 -6.80 -24.78
N GLU A 271 1.54 -6.16 -24.51
CA GLU A 271 0.38 -6.82 -23.91
C GLU A 271 -0.45 -7.49 -25.02
N GLU A 272 -0.35 -8.81 -25.19
CA GLU A 272 -1.20 -9.59 -26.11
C GLU A 272 -2.68 -9.68 -25.62
N ASP A 273 -3.23 -8.56 -25.15
CA ASP A 273 -4.56 -8.47 -24.57
C ASP A 273 -5.49 -7.61 -25.45
N GLU A 274 -6.12 -8.29 -26.42
CA GLU A 274 -7.15 -7.70 -27.28
C GLU A 274 -8.36 -7.15 -26.50
N ILE A 275 -8.59 -7.58 -25.26
CA ILE A 275 -9.67 -7.07 -24.41
C ILE A 275 -9.30 -5.68 -23.91
N VAL A 276 -8.11 -5.52 -23.32
CA VAL A 276 -7.60 -4.20 -22.84
C VAL A 276 -7.57 -3.19 -23.98
N LYS A 277 -7.12 -3.59 -25.17
CA LYS A 277 -7.17 -2.74 -26.37
C LYS A 277 -8.59 -2.27 -26.67
N LYS A 278 -9.55 -3.19 -26.72
CA LYS A 278 -10.96 -2.85 -27.02
C LYS A 278 -11.57 -1.95 -25.97
N GLU A 279 -11.24 -2.15 -24.69
CA GLU A 279 -11.71 -1.29 -23.60
C GLU A 279 -11.20 0.15 -23.78
N ILE A 280 -9.90 0.34 -23.97
CA ILE A 280 -9.30 1.67 -24.20
C ILE A 280 -9.91 2.35 -25.43
N LEU A 281 -10.04 1.61 -26.54
CA LEU A 281 -10.65 2.16 -27.75
C LEU A 281 -12.10 2.57 -27.50
N ASN A 282 -12.88 1.78 -26.76
CA ASN A 282 -14.27 2.12 -26.48
C ASN A 282 -14.41 3.34 -25.56
N ASP A 283 -13.55 3.46 -24.55
CA ASP A 283 -13.62 4.52 -23.55
C ASP A 283 -13.14 5.87 -24.09
N PHE A 284 -12.16 5.87 -25.00
CA PHE A 284 -11.49 7.10 -25.44
C PHE A 284 -11.74 7.49 -26.90
N LYS A 285 -12.29 6.63 -27.77
CA LYS A 285 -12.49 6.97 -29.21
C LYS A 285 -13.26 8.26 -29.45
N VAL A 286 -14.20 8.63 -28.56
CA VAL A 286 -15.01 9.85 -28.72
C VAL A 286 -14.21 11.15 -28.56
N VAL A 287 -13.00 11.06 -28.02
CA VAL A 287 -12.10 12.20 -27.74
C VAL A 287 -11.12 12.45 -28.90
N PHE A 288 -10.96 11.48 -29.80
CA PHE A 288 -9.99 11.50 -30.90
C PHE A 288 -10.69 11.54 -32.26
N GLU A 289 -10.02 12.08 -33.28
CA GLU A 289 -10.61 12.15 -34.62
C GLU A 289 -10.61 10.77 -35.29
N ASP A 290 -9.57 9.98 -35.04
CA ASP A 290 -9.44 8.60 -35.49
C ASP A 290 -8.67 7.71 -34.49
N GLU A 291 -8.68 6.39 -34.76
CA GLU A 291 -7.97 5.39 -33.94
C GLU A 291 -6.44 5.57 -33.97
N SER A 292 -5.87 6.00 -35.09
CA SER A 292 -4.43 6.18 -35.21
C SER A 292 -3.94 7.25 -34.23
N GLU A 293 -4.72 8.31 -34.04
CA GLU A 293 -4.37 9.38 -33.12
C GLU A 293 -4.38 8.95 -31.65
N LEU A 294 -5.36 8.12 -31.26
CA LEU A 294 -5.42 7.51 -29.94
C LEU A 294 -4.22 6.57 -29.73
N LEU A 295 -3.89 5.74 -30.73
CA LEU A 295 -2.75 4.83 -30.67
C LEU A 295 -1.39 5.54 -30.63
N ASN A 296 -1.33 6.79 -31.12
CA ASN A 296 -0.15 7.66 -31.08
C ASN A 296 -0.02 8.48 -29.79
N GLN A 297 -0.95 8.34 -28.83
CA GLN A 297 -0.73 8.88 -27.49
C GLN A 297 0.46 8.19 -26.83
N PHE A 298 1.20 8.90 -26.00
CA PHE A 298 2.44 8.41 -25.42
C PHE A 298 2.57 8.69 -23.92
N ILE A 299 3.40 7.87 -23.29
CA ILE A 299 4.01 8.12 -21.99
C ILE A 299 5.37 8.76 -22.26
N THR A 300 5.66 9.88 -21.62
CA THR A 300 6.98 10.54 -21.70
C THR A 300 7.79 10.20 -20.46
N VAL A 301 9.05 9.80 -20.63
CA VAL A 301 9.99 9.59 -19.54
C VAL A 301 11.15 10.57 -19.68
N ASN A 302 11.28 11.51 -18.74
CA ASN A 302 12.39 12.46 -18.68
C ASN A 302 13.34 12.07 -17.56
N MET A 303 14.65 12.06 -17.82
CA MET A 303 15.67 11.62 -16.88
C MET A 303 16.65 12.75 -16.59
N TYR A 304 16.75 13.11 -15.32
CA TYR A 304 17.51 14.24 -14.82
C TYR A 304 18.66 13.80 -13.93
N HIS A 305 19.78 14.50 -14.08
CA HIS A 305 20.91 14.41 -13.18
C HIS A 305 20.97 15.68 -12.33
N LEU A 306 20.80 15.56 -11.01
CA LEU A 306 20.89 16.69 -10.10
C LEU A 306 22.35 17.08 -9.91
N ASN A 307 22.73 18.30 -10.33
CA ASN A 307 24.11 18.77 -10.31
C ASN A 307 24.56 19.22 -8.90
N LEU A 308 24.49 18.31 -7.92
CA LEU A 308 24.63 18.64 -6.51
C LEU A 308 25.75 17.87 -5.80
N ASP A 309 26.96 17.92 -6.36
CA ASP A 309 28.19 17.59 -5.62
C ASP A 309 28.55 18.72 -4.62
N LEU A 310 27.56 19.12 -3.82
CA LEU A 310 27.69 20.19 -2.85
C LEU A 310 28.21 19.67 -1.53
N ARG A 311 29.20 20.37 -0.98
CA ARG A 311 29.68 20.12 0.37
C ARG A 311 28.54 20.36 1.36
N LYS A 312 28.58 19.71 2.53
CA LYS A 312 27.56 19.86 3.59
C LYS A 312 27.27 21.34 3.94
N GLY A 313 28.29 22.20 3.92
CA GLY A 313 28.15 23.63 4.15
C GLY A 313 27.37 24.37 3.05
N GLU A 314 27.58 24.02 1.78
CA GLU A 314 26.86 24.59 0.65
C GLU A 314 25.40 24.14 0.64
N LYS A 315 25.13 22.87 0.98
CA LYS A 315 23.77 22.38 1.16
C LYS A 315 23.00 23.21 2.20
N LYS A 316 23.64 23.48 3.34
CA LYS A 316 23.04 24.33 4.40
C LYS A 316 22.85 25.78 3.94
N ARG A 317 23.80 26.33 3.18
CA ARG A 317 23.70 27.68 2.61
C ARG A 317 22.52 27.78 1.65
N LEU A 318 22.38 26.85 0.71
CA LEU A 318 21.28 26.84 -0.26
C LEU A 318 19.93 26.64 0.41
N ALA A 319 19.80 25.69 1.34
CA ALA A 319 18.55 25.50 2.09
C ALA A 319 18.15 26.76 2.89
N GLY A 320 19.11 27.61 3.27
CA GLY A 320 18.84 28.90 3.91
C GLY A 320 18.51 30.04 2.94
N GLN A 321 18.96 29.96 1.68
CA GLN A 321 18.65 30.96 0.64
C GLN A 321 17.33 30.66 -0.07
N GLU A 322 17.11 29.38 -0.37
CA GLU A 322 15.97 28.85 -1.09
C GLU A 322 15.25 27.82 -0.18
N PRO A 323 14.36 28.26 0.72
CA PRO A 323 13.67 27.34 1.64
C PRO A 323 12.78 26.32 0.92
N ASN A 324 12.50 26.55 -0.37
CA ASN A 324 11.70 25.69 -1.24
C ASN A 324 12.53 24.68 -2.05
N ILE A 325 13.86 24.67 -1.90
CA ILE A 325 14.70 23.73 -2.63
C ILE A 325 14.54 22.31 -2.06
N ILE A 326 14.22 21.34 -2.93
CA ILE A 326 14.17 19.92 -2.55
C ILE A 326 15.58 19.35 -2.67
N MET A 327 16.25 19.25 -1.53
CA MET A 327 17.62 18.73 -1.50
C MET A 327 17.64 17.23 -1.81
N PRO A 328 18.68 16.73 -2.53
CA PRO A 328 18.93 15.31 -2.75
C PRO A 328 18.89 14.52 -1.44
N SER A 329 17.85 13.71 -1.30
CA SER A 329 17.65 12.77 -0.21
C SER A 329 17.24 11.43 -0.80
N GLY A 330 17.42 10.34 -0.02
CA GLY A 330 16.93 9.02 -0.42
C GLY A 330 15.40 8.96 -0.48
N VAL A 331 14.72 9.79 0.32
CA VAL A 331 13.25 9.87 0.37
C VAL A 331 12.68 10.54 -0.87
N ASP A 332 13.34 11.57 -1.36
CA ASP A 332 12.92 12.30 -2.57
C ASP A 332 13.57 11.70 -3.84
N SER A 333 14.25 10.54 -3.77
CA SER A 333 14.98 9.94 -4.91
C SER A 333 14.11 9.06 -5.82
N GLY A 334 14.55 8.88 -7.06
CA GLY A 334 13.95 7.94 -8.00
C GLY A 334 12.98 8.56 -9.00
N PHE A 335 11.92 7.82 -9.31
CA PHE A 335 10.94 8.17 -10.34
C PHE A 335 9.77 8.93 -9.71
N TYR A 336 9.28 9.95 -10.40
CA TYR A 336 8.08 10.69 -10.10
C TYR A 336 7.06 10.38 -11.17
N ILE A 337 5.84 10.07 -10.76
CA ILE A 337 4.76 9.76 -11.68
C ILE A 337 3.85 10.98 -11.76
N LYS A 338 3.72 11.53 -12.95
CA LYS A 338 2.84 12.64 -13.27
C LYS A 338 1.70 12.16 -14.17
N ARG A 339 0.48 12.26 -13.66
CA ARG A 339 -0.74 12.04 -14.44
C ARG A 339 -1.33 13.41 -14.74
N ASN A 340 -1.47 13.75 -16.02
CA ASN A 340 -1.80 15.10 -16.45
C ASN A 340 -0.84 16.14 -15.84
N LEU A 341 -1.34 17.06 -15.02
CA LEU A 341 -0.57 18.12 -14.36
C LEU A 341 -0.31 17.83 -12.86
N ARG A 342 -0.68 16.64 -12.38
CA ARG A 342 -0.61 16.24 -10.97
C ARG A 342 0.44 15.14 -10.76
N TYR A 343 1.37 15.32 -9.83
CA TYR A 343 2.20 14.20 -9.39
C TYR A 343 1.41 13.29 -8.45
N ILE A 344 1.28 12.04 -8.84
CA ILE A 344 0.46 11.05 -8.12
C ILE A 344 1.29 10.10 -7.26
N GLY A 345 2.63 10.22 -7.29
CA GLY A 345 3.51 9.57 -6.34
C GLY A 345 4.95 9.43 -6.83
N THR A 346 5.79 8.85 -5.98
CA THR A 346 7.17 8.47 -6.29
C THR A 346 7.23 6.99 -6.62
N ALA A 347 7.59 6.59 -7.84
CA ALA A 347 7.77 5.20 -8.23
C ALA A 347 9.01 4.60 -7.54
N ALA A 348 8.89 4.34 -6.24
CA ALA A 348 9.94 3.83 -5.37
C ALA A 348 10.28 2.35 -5.66
N LYS A 349 9.51 1.69 -6.55
CA LYS A 349 9.61 0.25 -6.86
C LYS A 349 9.24 -0.08 -8.31
N LEU A 350 9.69 0.69 -9.30
CA LEU A 350 9.60 0.23 -10.69
C LEU A 350 10.49 -1.02 -10.83
N LEU A 351 9.91 -2.23 -10.84
CA LEU A 351 10.55 -3.54 -11.09
C LEU A 351 11.95 -3.75 -10.46
N ASN A 352 12.21 -3.24 -9.25
CA ASN A 352 13.54 -3.22 -8.59
C ASN A 352 14.67 -2.50 -9.37
N ILE A 353 14.36 -1.74 -10.43
CA ILE A 353 15.34 -1.00 -11.23
C ILE A 353 15.89 0.19 -10.44
N CYS A 354 15.04 0.79 -9.60
CA CYS A 354 15.37 1.86 -8.67
C CYS A 354 14.63 1.62 -7.37
N SER A 355 15.14 0.69 -6.56
CA SER A 355 14.86 0.76 -5.13
C SER A 355 15.50 2.02 -4.56
N ASN A 356 14.90 2.64 -3.55
CA ASN A 356 15.50 3.78 -2.85
C ASN A 356 16.92 3.38 -2.40
N HIS A 357 17.93 3.97 -3.04
CA HIS A 357 19.32 3.69 -2.76
C HIS A 357 20.09 5.00 -2.70
N ASN A 358 21.01 5.11 -1.75
CA ASN A 358 21.77 6.35 -1.52
C ASN A 358 22.59 6.80 -2.75
N THR A 359 22.91 5.90 -3.67
CA THR A 359 23.60 6.24 -4.93
C THR A 359 22.69 6.92 -5.96
N PHE A 360 21.36 6.79 -5.83
CA PHE A 360 20.38 7.42 -6.71
C PHE A 360 19.88 8.76 -6.18
N ASN A 361 20.45 9.28 -5.08
CA ASN A 361 20.08 10.58 -4.54
C ASN A 361 20.21 11.73 -5.55
N TYR A 362 21.04 11.59 -6.58
CA TYR A 362 21.25 12.58 -7.65
C TYR A 362 20.57 12.22 -8.98
N PHE A 363 19.85 11.10 -9.03
CA PHE A 363 19.07 10.70 -10.18
C PHE A 363 17.59 11.00 -9.92
N ARG A 364 16.92 11.61 -10.89
CA ARG A 364 15.48 11.83 -10.88
C ARG A 364 14.92 11.46 -12.24
N ALA A 365 13.74 10.88 -12.27
CA ALA A 365 13.02 10.69 -13.53
C ALA A 365 11.56 11.11 -13.37
N GLU A 366 11.00 11.72 -14.39
CA GLU A 366 9.58 12.04 -14.50
C GLU A 366 8.94 11.09 -15.51
N ILE A 367 7.89 10.38 -15.11
CA ILE A 367 7.04 9.59 -16.00
C ILE A 367 5.71 10.33 -16.13
N SER A 368 5.46 10.91 -17.29
CA SER A 368 4.28 11.74 -17.58
C SER A 368 3.31 11.02 -18.52
N PHE A 369 2.03 10.96 -18.16
CA PHE A 369 1.01 10.31 -18.99
C PHE A 369 -0.41 10.88 -18.80
N SER A 370 -1.30 10.57 -19.74
CA SER A 370 -2.73 10.93 -19.70
C SER A 370 -3.60 9.76 -19.20
N PRO A 371 -4.86 9.99 -18.82
CA PRO A 371 -5.76 8.95 -18.25
C PRO A 371 -5.92 7.68 -19.09
N ILE A 372 -5.59 7.74 -20.38
CA ILE A 372 -5.57 6.59 -21.29
C ILE A 372 -4.70 5.46 -20.73
N PHE A 373 -3.64 5.81 -20.00
CA PHE A 373 -2.68 4.84 -19.49
C PHE A 373 -2.97 4.34 -18.06
N ASP A 374 -4.06 4.78 -17.42
CA ASP A 374 -4.38 4.47 -16.02
C ASP A 374 -4.36 2.95 -15.73
N GLY A 375 -4.85 2.13 -16.68
CA GLY A 375 -4.85 0.67 -16.56
C GLY A 375 -3.45 0.04 -16.52
N PHE A 376 -2.45 0.64 -17.16
CA PHE A 376 -1.07 0.15 -17.16
C PHE A 376 -0.27 0.57 -15.91
N PHE A 377 -0.70 1.64 -15.26
CA PHE A 377 -0.18 2.08 -13.98
C PHE A 377 -0.98 1.50 -12.80
N GLY A 378 -1.98 0.66 -13.05
CA GLY A 378 -2.80 0.08 -11.99
C GLY A 378 -3.48 1.14 -11.12
N ILE A 379 -3.83 2.29 -11.72
CA ILE A 379 -4.44 3.41 -11.01
C ILE A 379 -5.83 3.00 -10.55
N GLN A 380 -5.95 2.71 -9.26
CA GLN A 380 -7.22 2.41 -8.62
C GLN A 380 -7.88 3.69 -8.10
N VAL A 381 -8.94 3.53 -7.30
CA VAL A 381 -9.63 4.63 -6.60
C VAL A 381 -8.66 5.52 -5.83
N ASN A 382 -7.63 4.94 -5.22
CA ASN A 382 -6.52 5.69 -4.65
C ASN A 382 -5.48 5.94 -5.74
N LYS A 383 -5.40 7.19 -6.22
CA LYS A 383 -4.46 7.60 -7.28
C LYS A 383 -2.99 7.45 -6.88
N ASN A 384 -2.69 7.30 -5.59
CA ASN A 384 -1.34 7.17 -5.06
C ASN A 384 -0.95 5.70 -4.82
N LYS A 385 -1.89 4.76 -5.02
CA LYS A 385 -1.61 3.32 -5.14
C LYS A 385 -1.62 2.96 -6.61
N TYR A 386 -0.43 2.88 -7.19
CA TYR A 386 -0.20 2.38 -8.54
C TYR A 386 0.60 1.09 -8.48
N ASP A 387 0.30 0.21 -9.41
CA ASP A 387 1.12 -0.96 -9.71
C ASP A 387 1.43 -0.93 -11.20
N ILE A 388 2.70 -0.73 -11.51
CA ILE A 388 3.14 -0.60 -12.90
C ILE A 388 3.15 -2.00 -13.50
N LYS A 389 2.26 -2.24 -14.45
CA LYS A 389 2.20 -3.52 -15.16
C LYS A 389 3.58 -3.85 -15.73
N ARG A 390 3.94 -5.14 -15.66
CA ARG A 390 5.24 -5.65 -16.06
C ARG A 390 5.61 -5.26 -17.50
N SER A 391 4.64 -5.29 -18.42
CA SER A 391 4.75 -4.86 -19.81
C SER A 391 5.35 -3.45 -19.95
N LEU A 392 4.72 -2.46 -19.30
CA LEU A 392 5.17 -1.08 -19.28
C LEU A 392 6.54 -0.96 -18.60
N GLY A 393 6.70 -1.59 -17.43
CA GLY A 393 7.96 -1.56 -16.71
C GLY A 393 9.12 -2.11 -17.55
N THR A 394 8.93 -3.21 -18.28
CA THR A 394 9.95 -3.79 -19.18
C THR A 394 10.29 -2.85 -20.34
N LEU A 395 9.31 -2.15 -20.92
CA LEU A 395 9.58 -1.16 -21.96
C LEU A 395 10.39 0.03 -21.44
N ILE A 396 10.03 0.55 -20.26
CA ILE A 396 10.79 1.63 -19.61
C ILE A 396 12.23 1.19 -19.36
N VAL A 397 12.46 0.00 -18.79
CA VAL A 397 13.80 -0.57 -18.58
C VAL A 397 14.58 -0.62 -19.87
N LYS A 398 14.00 -1.23 -20.88
CA LYS A 398 14.65 -1.45 -22.16
C LYS A 398 15.13 -0.12 -22.77
N LYS A 399 14.27 0.91 -22.79
CA LYS A 399 14.62 2.23 -23.33
C LYS A 399 15.71 2.93 -22.51
N ILE A 400 15.67 2.79 -21.18
CA ILE A 400 16.74 3.28 -20.30
C ILE A 400 18.06 2.56 -20.62
N GLU A 401 18.04 1.24 -20.71
CA GLU A 401 19.21 0.40 -20.94
C GLU A 401 19.85 0.63 -22.31
N GLU A 402 19.04 0.85 -23.35
CA GLU A 402 19.49 1.24 -24.68
C GLU A 402 20.33 2.53 -24.66
N LYS A 403 20.08 3.45 -23.72
CA LYS A 403 20.81 4.72 -23.62
C LYS A 403 22.00 4.68 -22.67
N VAL A 404 21.79 4.12 -21.47
CA VAL A 404 22.77 4.25 -20.37
C VAL A 404 23.32 2.92 -19.85
N GLY A 405 22.92 1.79 -20.44
CA GLY A 405 23.14 0.48 -19.82
C GLY A 405 22.39 0.42 -18.49
N SER A 406 23.03 0.02 -17.39
CA SER A 406 22.38 0.15 -16.09
C SER A 406 22.49 1.59 -15.55
N ILE A 407 21.40 2.09 -14.94
CA ILE A 407 21.38 3.39 -14.24
C ILE A 407 22.52 3.45 -13.22
N TYR A 408 22.81 2.34 -12.55
CA TYR A 408 23.92 2.22 -11.61
C TYR A 408 25.28 2.53 -12.27
N THR A 409 25.62 1.83 -13.36
CA THR A 409 26.86 2.03 -14.10
C THR A 409 26.98 3.46 -14.62
N TYR A 410 25.88 4.04 -15.10
CA TYR A 410 25.82 5.44 -15.50
C TYR A 410 26.19 6.40 -14.34
N MET A 411 25.57 6.22 -13.17
CA MET A 411 25.82 7.07 -12.01
C MET A 411 27.26 6.97 -11.50
N VAL A 412 27.82 5.76 -11.49
CA VAL A 412 29.23 5.51 -11.14
C VAL A 412 30.17 6.22 -12.12
N ASN A 413 29.95 6.04 -13.43
CA ASN A 413 30.78 6.65 -14.47
C ASN A 413 30.69 8.18 -14.45
N TYR A 414 29.49 8.72 -14.22
CA TYR A 414 29.28 10.15 -14.10
C TYR A 414 30.07 10.74 -12.93
N LYS A 415 30.00 10.12 -11.75
CA LYS A 415 30.77 10.52 -10.57
C LYS A 415 32.28 10.52 -10.86
N ASN A 416 32.77 9.45 -11.48
CA ASN A 416 34.17 9.31 -11.85
C ASN A 416 34.63 10.37 -12.88
N LYS A 417 33.79 10.76 -13.85
CA LYS A 417 34.10 11.84 -14.80
C LYS A 417 34.23 13.19 -14.11
N LYS A 418 33.33 13.50 -13.17
CA LYS A 418 33.34 14.77 -12.44
C LYS A 418 34.54 14.90 -11.50
N ASP A 419 34.91 13.79 -10.84
CA ASP A 419 36.09 13.75 -9.97
C ASP A 419 37.40 13.93 -10.78
N LYS A 420 37.48 13.34 -11.98
CA LYS A 420 38.63 13.51 -12.88
C LYS A 420 38.83 14.96 -13.35
N GLY A 421 37.77 15.77 -13.44
CA GLY A 421 37.86 17.19 -13.79
C GLY A 421 38.48 18.08 -12.71
N LYS A 422 38.61 17.59 -11.46
CA LYS A 422 39.17 18.35 -10.32
C LYS A 422 40.62 17.97 -9.96
N LEU A 423 41.21 16.95 -10.60
CA LEU A 423 42.57 16.47 -10.30
C LEU A 423 43.60 17.02 -11.28
N ASN A 424 44.01 18.28 -11.09
CA ASN A 424 45.10 18.91 -11.84
C ASN A 424 46.51 18.57 -11.32
N ASN A 425 46.69 17.43 -10.64
CA ASN A 425 48.01 16.84 -10.42
C ASN A 425 47.87 15.30 -10.42
N PRO A 426 48.59 14.56 -11.28
CA PRO A 426 48.56 13.11 -11.26
C PRO A 426 49.04 12.63 -9.89
N VAL A 427 48.15 11.97 -9.15
CA VAL A 427 48.51 11.30 -7.90
C VAL A 427 49.54 10.22 -8.25
N PRO A 428 50.70 10.15 -7.57
CA PRO A 428 51.66 9.09 -7.81
C PRO A 428 51.00 7.72 -7.69
N ILE A 429 51.18 6.84 -8.68
CA ILE A 429 50.51 5.53 -8.78
C ILE A 429 50.68 4.67 -7.52
N GLU A 430 51.79 4.83 -6.81
CA GLU A 430 52.07 4.16 -5.53
C GLU A 430 51.10 4.57 -4.40
N VAL A 431 50.77 5.87 -4.35
CA VAL A 431 49.81 6.40 -3.38
C VAL A 431 48.41 5.84 -3.70
N GLU A 432 48.06 5.75 -4.98
CA GLU A 432 46.79 5.17 -5.40
C GLU A 432 46.73 3.66 -5.12
N LEU A 433 47.80 2.89 -5.36
CA LEU A 433 47.86 1.45 -5.02
C LEU A 433 47.65 1.22 -3.53
N LYS A 434 48.33 1.97 -2.65
CA LYS A 434 48.18 1.86 -1.19
C LYS A 434 46.76 2.21 -0.75
N LYS A 435 46.19 3.27 -1.31
CA LYS A 435 44.81 3.68 -1.04
C LYS A 435 43.79 2.61 -1.47
N GLN A 436 43.93 2.05 -2.67
CA GLN A 436 43.06 0.98 -3.14
C GLN A 436 43.21 -0.28 -2.29
N LEU A 437 44.44 -0.65 -1.89
CA LEU A 437 44.68 -1.78 -0.98
C LEU A 437 43.95 -1.61 0.36
N GLU A 438 44.02 -0.42 0.96
CA GLU A 438 43.32 -0.10 2.20
C GLU A 438 41.80 -0.20 2.05
N ILE A 439 41.26 0.35 0.96
CA ILE A 439 39.82 0.28 0.63
C ILE A 439 39.39 -1.18 0.47
N THR A 440 40.09 -1.97 -0.35
CA THR A 440 39.76 -3.37 -0.62
C THR A 440 39.76 -4.20 0.65
N ARG A 441 40.79 -4.05 1.51
CA ARG A 441 40.86 -4.76 2.80
C ARG A 441 39.73 -4.37 3.75
N LYS A 442 39.43 -3.07 3.86
CA LYS A 442 38.33 -2.58 4.70
C LYS A 442 36.98 -3.16 4.24
N ARG A 443 36.74 -3.19 2.93
CA ARG A 443 35.50 -3.72 2.35
C ARG A 443 35.39 -5.23 2.52
N SER A 444 36.48 -5.97 2.30
CA SER A 444 36.53 -7.41 2.56
C SER A 444 36.17 -7.72 4.02
N ASN A 445 36.78 -7.03 4.99
CA ASN A 445 36.49 -7.23 6.42
C ASN A 445 35.03 -6.93 6.78
N ASN A 446 34.45 -5.86 6.23
CA ASN A 446 33.04 -5.55 6.44
C ASN A 446 32.14 -6.66 5.87
N LEU A 447 32.43 -7.13 4.64
CA LEU A 447 31.66 -8.17 3.99
C LEU A 447 31.75 -9.51 4.74
N VAL A 448 32.92 -9.88 5.26
CA VAL A 448 33.11 -11.06 6.13
C VAL A 448 32.22 -10.97 7.36
N LYS A 449 32.20 -9.81 8.04
CA LYS A 449 31.38 -9.60 9.24
C LYS A 449 29.89 -9.71 8.93
N THR A 450 29.42 -9.00 7.91
CA THR A 450 28.00 -8.98 7.52
C THR A 450 27.55 -10.34 6.99
N HIS A 451 28.39 -11.06 6.25
CA HIS A 451 28.12 -12.42 5.80
C HIS A 451 27.92 -13.39 6.97
N ALA A 452 28.78 -13.32 8.00
CA ALA A 452 28.63 -14.15 9.20
C ALA A 452 27.32 -13.86 9.95
N GLU A 453 26.96 -12.58 10.09
CA GLU A 453 25.69 -12.16 10.70
C GLU A 453 24.48 -12.66 9.90
N ALA A 454 24.53 -12.57 8.57
CA ALA A 454 23.48 -13.08 7.69
C ALA A 454 23.26 -14.60 7.84
N ILE A 455 24.34 -15.38 7.96
CA ILE A 455 24.24 -16.83 8.21
C ILE A 455 23.60 -17.09 9.58
N ASP A 456 24.03 -16.38 10.63
CA ASP A 456 23.57 -16.58 12.01
C ASP A 456 22.05 -16.38 12.16
N ILE A 457 21.49 -15.37 11.48
CA ILE A 457 20.04 -15.10 11.48
C ILE A 457 19.24 -15.91 10.44
N GLY A 458 19.92 -16.79 9.70
CA GLY A 458 19.33 -17.70 8.73
C GLY A 458 18.88 -17.03 7.42
N VAL A 459 19.63 -16.05 6.91
CA VAL A 459 19.51 -15.62 5.51
C VAL A 459 19.95 -16.79 4.62
N GLN A 460 19.05 -17.26 3.75
CA GLN A 460 19.30 -18.38 2.83
C GLN A 460 19.30 -17.90 1.36
N GLY A 461 19.80 -18.76 0.47
CA GLY A 461 19.75 -18.54 -0.99
C GLY A 461 21.11 -18.24 -1.61
N GLU A 462 21.10 -17.57 -2.76
CA GLU A 462 22.32 -17.26 -3.53
C GLU A 462 23.14 -16.13 -2.91
N LEU A 463 22.50 -15.22 -2.17
CA LEU A 463 23.15 -14.01 -1.66
C LEU A 463 24.32 -14.26 -0.69
N PRO A 464 24.25 -15.19 0.30
CA PRO A 464 25.42 -15.56 1.09
C PRO A 464 26.57 -16.12 0.24
N LYS A 465 26.26 -16.91 -0.79
CA LYS A 465 27.25 -17.48 -1.70
C LYS A 465 27.92 -16.39 -2.55
N GLU A 466 27.15 -15.43 -3.06
CA GLU A 466 27.69 -14.23 -3.74
C GLU A 466 28.64 -13.46 -2.81
N ALA A 467 28.32 -13.37 -1.52
CA ALA A 467 29.19 -12.75 -0.52
C ALA A 467 30.51 -13.50 -0.36
N GLU A 468 30.45 -14.83 -0.24
CA GLU A 468 31.63 -15.69 -0.11
C GLU A 468 32.55 -15.56 -1.34
N ASP A 469 31.96 -15.58 -2.54
CA ASP A 469 32.68 -15.39 -3.80
C ASP A 469 33.33 -14.00 -3.87
N ALA A 470 32.60 -12.94 -3.50
CA ALA A 470 33.12 -11.59 -3.45
C ALA A 470 34.26 -11.42 -2.41
N ILE A 471 34.12 -12.01 -1.21
CA ILE A 471 35.17 -12.03 -0.19
C ILE A 471 36.45 -12.64 -0.75
N LYS A 472 36.34 -13.81 -1.39
CA LYS A 472 37.48 -14.52 -1.97
C LYS A 472 38.19 -13.66 -3.02
N ILE A 473 37.42 -13.06 -3.94
CA ILE A 473 37.95 -12.18 -4.99
C ILE A 473 38.67 -10.96 -4.39
N LEU A 474 38.09 -10.31 -3.38
CA LEU A 474 38.71 -9.15 -2.74
C LEU A 474 40.03 -9.51 -2.02
N TYR A 475 40.13 -10.71 -1.44
CA TYR A 475 41.37 -11.20 -0.85
C TYR A 475 42.46 -11.41 -1.90
N GLU A 476 42.15 -12.11 -2.99
CA GLU A 476 43.10 -12.37 -4.09
C GLU A 476 43.63 -11.05 -4.69
N VAL A 477 42.74 -10.09 -4.93
CA VAL A 477 43.10 -8.79 -5.49
C VAL A 477 43.86 -7.91 -4.50
N SER A 478 43.60 -8.04 -3.19
CA SER A 478 44.39 -7.34 -2.16
C SER A 478 45.85 -7.80 -2.16
N GLU A 479 46.10 -9.11 -2.33
CA GLU A 479 47.46 -9.64 -2.43
C GLU A 479 48.16 -9.19 -3.71
N GLU A 480 47.43 -9.14 -4.83
CA GLU A 480 47.96 -8.63 -6.11
C GLU A 480 48.38 -7.15 -6.00
N LEU A 481 47.54 -6.31 -5.38
CA LEU A 481 47.85 -4.90 -5.11
C LEU A 481 49.09 -4.73 -4.22
N LEU A 482 49.20 -5.53 -3.16
CA LEU A 482 50.34 -5.50 -2.25
C LEU A 482 51.64 -5.86 -2.98
N ASN A 483 51.62 -6.92 -3.78
CA ASN A 483 52.77 -7.37 -4.57
C ASN A 483 53.21 -6.30 -5.58
N LYS A 484 52.26 -5.66 -6.28
CA LYS A 484 52.56 -4.55 -7.20
C LYS A 484 53.13 -3.34 -6.48
N SER A 485 52.57 -2.96 -5.33
CA SER A 485 53.09 -1.86 -4.51
C SER A 485 54.52 -2.13 -4.05
N ASN A 486 54.82 -3.35 -3.59
CA ASN A 486 56.17 -3.73 -3.15
C ASN A 486 57.18 -3.70 -4.30
N ARG A 487 56.81 -4.26 -5.47
CA ARG A 487 57.67 -4.27 -6.65
C ARG A 487 58.01 -2.85 -7.13
N LEU A 488 57.03 -1.95 -7.11
CA LEU A 488 57.24 -0.55 -7.50
C LEU A 488 58.25 0.15 -6.57
N ASN A 489 58.17 -0.12 -5.26
CA ASN A 489 59.09 0.44 -4.27
C ASN A 489 60.52 -0.08 -4.45
N GLU A 490 60.69 -1.38 -4.74
CA GLU A 490 61.99 -1.97 -5.04
C GLU A 490 62.65 -1.32 -6.27
N LEU A 491 61.90 -1.17 -7.36
CA LEU A 491 62.40 -0.61 -8.61
C LEU A 491 62.80 0.86 -8.48
N LYS A 492 62.04 1.66 -7.72
CA LYS A 492 62.39 3.06 -7.43
C LYS A 492 63.67 3.21 -6.61
N GLY A 493 64.04 2.19 -5.82
CA GLY A 493 65.30 2.15 -5.09
C GLY A 493 66.52 1.85 -5.97
N SER A 494 66.32 1.38 -7.21
CA SER A 494 67.41 1.00 -8.13
C SER A 494 67.84 2.18 -9.03
N CYS A 495 69.14 2.45 -9.10
CA CYS A 495 69.69 3.57 -9.89
C CYS A 495 70.06 3.23 -11.34
N CYS A 496 69.78 2.01 -11.84
CA CYS A 496 70.16 1.62 -13.21
C CYS A 496 69.13 2.09 -14.26
N ASN A 497 69.59 2.36 -15.49
CA ASN A 497 68.69 2.78 -16.57
C ASN A 497 67.66 1.70 -16.95
N GLN A 498 67.98 0.41 -16.79
CA GLN A 498 67.03 -0.69 -16.99
C GLN A 498 65.84 -0.63 -16.00
N ALA A 499 66.06 -0.14 -14.79
CA ALA A 499 64.98 0.00 -13.81
C ALA A 499 63.93 1.04 -14.25
N LYS A 500 64.31 2.06 -15.02
CA LYS A 500 63.35 3.10 -15.47
C LYS A 500 62.34 2.57 -16.48
N GLU A 501 62.78 1.73 -17.42
CA GLU A 501 61.87 1.08 -18.37
C GLU A 501 60.95 0.08 -17.66
N GLU A 502 61.50 -0.67 -16.70
CA GLU A 502 60.71 -1.62 -15.91
C GLU A 502 59.67 -0.93 -15.03
N VAL A 503 59.99 0.25 -14.46
CA VAL A 503 59.04 1.08 -13.71
C VAL A 503 57.83 1.41 -14.59
N LEU A 504 58.04 1.93 -15.81
CA LEU A 504 56.92 2.28 -16.71
C LEU A 504 55.99 1.10 -16.99
N VAL A 505 56.55 -0.08 -17.25
CA VAL A 505 55.77 -1.32 -17.47
C VAL A 505 54.98 -1.72 -16.22
N VAL A 506 55.59 -1.60 -15.03
CA VAL A 506 54.91 -1.89 -13.76
C VAL A 506 53.83 -0.87 -13.45
N GLU A 507 54.04 0.42 -13.75
CA GLU A 507 53.05 1.48 -13.57
C GLU A 507 51.82 1.28 -14.45
N GLU A 508 52.01 0.94 -15.74
CA GLU A 508 50.90 0.67 -16.65
C GLU A 508 50.08 -0.55 -16.20
N SER A 509 50.77 -1.64 -15.82
CA SER A 509 50.14 -2.83 -15.28
C SER A 509 49.41 -2.55 -13.95
N ALA A 510 49.98 -1.71 -13.07
CA ALA A 510 49.34 -1.27 -11.84
C ALA A 510 48.07 -0.46 -12.10
N GLN A 511 48.06 0.38 -13.14
CA GLN A 511 46.91 1.19 -13.50
C GLN A 511 45.74 0.35 -14.05
N GLN A 512 46.05 -0.69 -14.81
CA GLN A 512 45.07 -1.70 -15.24
C GLN A 512 44.50 -2.46 -14.03
N LEU A 513 45.37 -2.87 -13.09
CA LEU A 513 44.94 -3.54 -11.87
C LEU A 513 44.03 -2.65 -11.02
N ILE A 514 44.41 -1.38 -10.78
CA ILE A 514 43.58 -0.40 -10.06
C ILE A 514 42.20 -0.29 -10.70
N SER A 515 42.13 -0.20 -12.02
CA SER A 515 40.84 -0.10 -12.74
C SER A 515 39.97 -1.34 -12.51
N LYS A 516 40.57 -2.53 -12.53
CA LYS A 516 39.89 -3.80 -12.21
C LYS A 516 39.43 -3.86 -10.75
N VAL A 517 40.29 -3.45 -9.80
CA VAL A 517 39.98 -3.42 -8.37
C VAL A 517 38.78 -2.53 -8.08
N ILE A 518 38.70 -1.35 -8.70
CA ILE A 518 37.61 -0.41 -8.49
C ILE A 518 36.26 -1.07 -8.83
N ILE A 519 36.19 -1.82 -9.92
CA ILE A 519 34.98 -2.56 -10.33
C ILE A 519 34.65 -3.64 -9.30
N LEU A 520 35.63 -4.46 -8.91
CA LEU A 520 35.41 -5.57 -7.97
C LEU A 520 35.00 -5.10 -6.56
N VAL A 521 35.56 -3.97 -6.11
CA VAL A 521 35.17 -3.33 -4.85
C VAL A 521 33.73 -2.81 -4.91
N GLN A 522 33.30 -2.32 -6.08
CA GLN A 522 31.91 -1.88 -6.29
C GLN A 522 30.94 -3.05 -6.27
N ASP A 523 31.26 -4.14 -6.98
CA ASP A 523 30.45 -5.36 -6.99
C ASP A 523 30.28 -5.91 -5.56
N ALA A 524 31.37 -5.94 -4.79
CA ALA A 524 31.32 -6.36 -3.39
C ALA A 524 30.51 -5.40 -2.48
N GLU A 525 30.51 -4.10 -2.76
CA GLU A 525 29.71 -3.12 -2.02
C GLU A 525 28.21 -3.26 -2.32
N GLU A 526 27.84 -3.66 -3.54
CA GLU A 526 26.46 -4.02 -3.88
C GLU A 526 26.00 -5.27 -3.12
N VAL A 527 26.82 -6.33 -3.11
CA VAL A 527 26.53 -7.56 -2.35
C VAL A 527 26.40 -7.27 -0.86
N LEU A 528 27.30 -6.44 -0.30
CA LEU A 528 27.23 -6.00 1.10
C LEU A 528 25.89 -5.32 1.40
N THR A 529 25.46 -4.38 0.56
CA THR A 529 24.22 -3.63 0.77
C THR A 529 23.00 -4.53 0.69
N ARG A 530 22.99 -5.49 -0.25
CA ARG A 530 21.92 -6.49 -0.38
C ARG A 530 21.86 -7.38 0.88
N LEU A 531 23.01 -7.78 1.44
CA LEU A 531 23.09 -8.53 2.70
C LEU A 531 22.55 -7.73 3.89
N GLU A 532 22.97 -6.47 4.06
CA GLU A 532 22.49 -5.61 5.16
C GLU A 532 20.97 -5.42 5.10
N SER A 533 20.43 -5.24 3.89
CA SER A 533 18.97 -5.16 3.67
C SER A 533 18.27 -6.48 4.03
N ALA A 534 18.79 -7.61 3.58
CA ALA A 534 18.24 -8.93 3.91
C ALA A 534 18.28 -9.19 5.43
N ILE A 535 19.34 -8.78 6.12
CA ILE A 535 19.46 -8.85 7.58
C ILE A 535 18.39 -8.02 8.26
N SER A 536 18.21 -6.77 7.84
CA SER A 536 17.20 -5.87 8.42
C SER A 536 15.79 -6.45 8.27
N ILE A 537 15.43 -6.93 7.08
CA ILE A 537 14.14 -7.55 6.80
C ILE A 537 13.94 -8.79 7.68
N ARG A 538 14.96 -9.65 7.78
CA ARG A 538 14.89 -10.87 8.59
C ARG A 538 14.70 -10.57 10.07
N ASN A 539 15.41 -9.58 10.59
CA ASN A 539 15.29 -9.13 11.98
C ASN A 539 13.89 -8.56 12.27
N GLU A 540 13.33 -7.76 11.37
CA GLU A 540 11.96 -7.24 11.52
C GLU A 540 10.94 -8.40 11.60
N VAL A 541 11.04 -9.37 10.69
CA VAL A 541 10.16 -10.55 10.68
C VAL A 541 10.29 -11.36 11.97
N LEU A 542 11.51 -11.58 12.46
CA LEU A 542 11.76 -12.32 13.70
C LEU A 542 11.24 -11.56 14.93
N VAL A 543 11.45 -10.24 15.00
CA VAL A 543 10.95 -9.39 16.09
C VAL A 543 9.42 -9.40 16.10
N GLU A 544 8.78 -9.22 14.95
CA GLU A 544 7.32 -9.25 14.86
C GLU A 544 6.76 -10.62 15.24
N SER A 545 7.36 -11.69 14.73
CA SER A 545 6.97 -13.07 15.06
C SER A 545 7.15 -13.36 16.56
N SER A 546 8.24 -12.89 17.17
CA SER A 546 8.48 -13.05 18.62
C SER A 546 7.47 -12.28 19.46
N LYS A 547 7.07 -11.07 19.04
CA LYS A 547 6.02 -10.28 19.70
C LYS A 547 4.68 -10.99 19.61
N LYS A 548 4.32 -11.51 18.42
CA LYS A 548 3.11 -12.32 18.21
C LYS A 548 3.13 -13.59 19.06
N LEU A 549 4.26 -14.29 19.16
CA LEU A 549 4.41 -15.47 19.99
C LEU A 549 4.25 -15.13 21.48
N LYS A 550 4.95 -14.11 21.99
CA LYS A 550 4.81 -13.65 23.38
C LYS A 550 3.37 -13.26 23.70
N GLN A 551 2.71 -12.54 22.80
CA GLN A 551 1.30 -12.18 22.96
C GLN A 551 0.41 -13.42 23.01
N ARG A 552 0.60 -14.39 22.11
CA ARG A 552 -0.15 -15.66 22.11
C ARG A 552 0.07 -16.47 23.39
N ILE A 553 1.31 -16.54 23.88
CA ILE A 553 1.65 -17.19 25.15
C ILE A 553 0.95 -16.47 26.32
N ASN A 554 1.04 -15.13 26.38
CA ASN A 554 0.40 -14.35 27.44
C ASN A 554 -1.13 -14.51 27.42
N VAL A 555 -1.75 -14.55 26.24
CA VAL A 555 -3.19 -14.83 26.11
C VAL A 555 -3.52 -16.25 26.59
N ALA A 556 -2.71 -17.24 26.22
CA ALA A 556 -2.89 -18.63 26.65
C ALA A 556 -2.73 -18.79 28.17
N LEU A 557 -1.78 -18.11 28.80
CA LEU A 557 -1.53 -18.17 30.24
C LEU A 557 -2.60 -17.44 31.07
N ASN A 558 -3.22 -16.40 30.53
CA ASN A 558 -4.20 -15.58 31.24
C ASN A 558 -5.66 -15.89 30.88
N SER A 559 -5.91 -16.89 30.03
CA SER A 559 -7.28 -17.31 29.68
C SER A 559 -7.74 -18.43 30.60
N ASP A 560 -8.92 -18.26 31.20
CA ASP A 560 -9.62 -19.29 31.97
C ASP A 560 -10.12 -20.38 31.01
N ARG A 561 -9.21 -21.21 30.48
CA ARG A 561 -9.53 -22.25 29.50
C ARG A 561 -9.98 -23.52 30.20
N LYS A 562 -11.00 -24.15 29.62
CA LYS A 562 -11.41 -25.49 30.03
C LYS A 562 -10.53 -26.56 29.37
N ILE A 563 -10.19 -27.58 30.14
CA ILE A 563 -9.51 -28.78 29.65
C ILE A 563 -10.51 -29.93 29.64
N LEU A 564 -10.59 -30.61 28.50
CA LEU A 564 -11.36 -31.83 28.32
C LEU A 564 -10.40 -33.02 28.40
N GLN A 565 -10.60 -33.90 29.37
CA GLN A 565 -9.78 -35.09 29.60
C GLN A 565 -10.64 -36.35 29.44
N THR A 566 -10.04 -37.41 28.90
CA THR A 566 -10.64 -38.75 28.91
C THR A 566 -10.31 -39.47 30.22
N ASP A 567 -11.32 -39.88 30.99
CA ASP A 567 -11.14 -40.55 32.29
C ASP A 567 -10.62 -42.00 32.19
N ASP A 568 -10.59 -42.60 31.00
CA ASP A 568 -10.41 -44.04 30.85
C ASP A 568 -9.18 -44.39 30.00
N ILE A 569 -8.01 -44.39 30.63
CA ILE A 569 -6.73 -44.82 30.03
C ILE A 569 -6.79 -46.30 29.59
N VAL A 570 -7.70 -47.10 30.16
CA VAL A 570 -7.58 -48.55 30.14
C VAL A 570 -8.46 -49.24 29.09
N ASN A 571 -9.59 -48.69 28.62
CA ASN A 571 -10.54 -49.50 27.84
C ASN A 571 -11.28 -48.88 26.63
N LYS A 572 -10.91 -47.69 26.12
CA LYS A 572 -11.48 -47.19 24.85
C LYS A 572 -10.39 -46.83 23.83
N LYS A 573 -10.32 -47.60 22.74
CA LYS A 573 -9.47 -47.34 21.58
C LYS A 573 -10.02 -46.12 20.81
N GLY A 574 -9.39 -44.96 20.94
CA GLY A 574 -9.78 -43.78 20.17
C GLY A 574 -8.75 -42.67 20.30
N TYR A 575 -8.88 -41.84 21.34
CA TYR A 575 -8.02 -40.71 21.65
C TYR A 575 -7.54 -40.79 23.10
N GLN A 576 -6.24 -40.64 23.34
CA GLN A 576 -5.63 -40.54 24.67
C GLN A 576 -4.92 -39.18 24.75
N GLY A 577 -5.47 -38.23 25.51
CA GLY A 577 -4.90 -36.89 25.61
C GLY A 577 -5.83 -35.86 26.23
N PHE A 578 -5.39 -34.60 26.18
CA PHE A 578 -6.15 -33.44 26.64
C PHE A 578 -6.56 -32.60 25.43
N ILE A 579 -7.82 -32.22 25.36
CA ILE A 579 -8.28 -31.18 24.42
C ILE A 579 -8.44 -29.89 25.19
N LEU A 580 -7.71 -28.87 24.77
CA LEU A 580 -7.82 -27.54 25.32
C LEU A 580 -8.87 -26.75 24.54
N GLU A 581 -9.83 -26.13 25.23
CA GLU A 581 -10.90 -25.32 24.62
C GLU A 581 -10.29 -24.25 23.69
N PRO A 582 -10.62 -24.22 22.39
CA PRO A 582 -10.05 -23.27 21.44
C PRO A 582 -10.41 -21.82 21.81
N LEU A 583 -9.58 -20.86 21.40
CA LEU A 583 -9.82 -19.42 21.65
C LEU A 583 -10.31 -18.67 20.41
N ASN A 584 -10.22 -19.29 19.22
CA ASN A 584 -10.55 -18.71 17.92
C ASN A 584 -10.73 -19.83 16.89
N GLU A 585 -11.11 -19.46 15.66
CA GLU A 585 -11.37 -20.37 14.54
C GLU A 585 -10.13 -21.23 14.18
N VAL A 586 -8.93 -20.65 14.23
CA VAL A 586 -7.68 -21.37 13.91
C VAL A 586 -7.42 -22.49 14.90
N GLN A 587 -7.63 -22.25 16.20
CA GLN A 587 -7.50 -23.31 17.20
C GLN A 587 -8.64 -24.33 17.10
N LEU A 588 -9.85 -23.88 16.77
CA LEU A 588 -10.99 -24.76 16.51
C LEU A 588 -10.69 -25.72 15.35
N TYR A 589 -10.04 -25.24 14.28
CA TYR A 589 -9.57 -26.09 13.18
C TYR A 589 -8.63 -27.19 13.67
N GLY A 590 -7.67 -26.86 14.54
CA GLY A 590 -6.77 -27.84 15.15
C GLY A 590 -7.51 -28.93 15.92
N VAL A 591 -8.51 -28.55 16.72
CA VAL A 591 -9.36 -29.51 17.44
C VAL A 591 -10.17 -30.37 16.47
N LEU A 592 -10.78 -29.75 15.45
CA LEU A 592 -11.54 -30.45 14.40
C LEU A 592 -10.67 -31.49 13.69
N LEU A 593 -9.44 -31.14 13.30
CA LEU A 593 -8.52 -32.05 12.63
C LEU A 593 -8.20 -33.26 13.51
N THR A 594 -7.95 -33.03 14.81
CA THR A 594 -7.75 -34.12 15.78
C THR A 594 -8.98 -35.01 15.86
N MET A 595 -10.19 -34.44 15.93
CA MET A 595 -11.42 -35.22 15.98
C MET A 595 -11.68 -36.01 14.70
N ILE A 596 -11.41 -35.45 13.51
CA ILE A 596 -11.54 -36.16 12.24
C ILE A 596 -10.54 -37.32 12.16
N GLN A 597 -9.31 -37.14 12.63
CA GLN A 597 -8.27 -38.19 12.61
C GLN A 597 -8.64 -39.38 13.51
N HIS A 598 -9.14 -39.11 14.71
CA HIS A 598 -9.48 -40.16 15.67
C HIS A 598 -10.88 -40.75 15.46
N TYR A 599 -11.81 -39.98 14.92
CA TYR A 599 -13.22 -40.35 14.76
C TYR A 599 -13.78 -40.07 13.36
N PRO A 600 -13.11 -40.52 12.27
CA PRO A 600 -13.46 -40.13 10.91
C PRO A 600 -14.89 -40.54 10.51
N ASN A 601 -15.42 -41.62 11.09
CA ASN A 601 -16.77 -42.12 10.79
C ASN A 601 -17.91 -41.26 11.35
N HIS A 602 -17.62 -40.33 12.27
CA HIS A 602 -18.62 -39.43 12.84
C HIS A 602 -18.84 -38.17 11.99
N PHE A 603 -17.93 -37.90 11.05
CA PHE A 603 -18.06 -36.82 10.10
C PHE A 603 -18.57 -37.37 8.77
N ASP A 604 -19.61 -36.74 8.23
CA ASP A 604 -20.24 -37.08 6.96
C ASP A 604 -19.54 -36.44 5.75
N PHE A 605 -18.33 -35.92 5.95
CA PHE A 605 -17.42 -35.43 4.93
C PHE A 605 -15.98 -35.91 5.18
N VAL A 606 -15.13 -35.75 4.17
CA VAL A 606 -13.67 -35.92 4.22
C VAL A 606 -13.05 -34.55 4.02
N LEU A 607 -12.17 -34.14 4.94
CA LEU A 607 -11.42 -32.89 4.82
C LEU A 607 -10.30 -33.07 3.78
N LEU A 608 -10.22 -32.17 2.80
CA LEU A 608 -9.26 -32.22 1.70
C LEU A 608 -8.19 -31.14 1.81
N ASP A 609 -8.58 -29.92 2.15
CA ASP A 609 -7.67 -28.77 2.24
C ASP A 609 -8.20 -27.71 3.21
N TYR A 610 -7.31 -26.81 3.66
CA TYR A 610 -7.61 -25.63 4.48
C TYR A 610 -6.92 -24.40 3.88
N SER A 611 -7.69 -23.35 3.59
CA SER A 611 -7.18 -22.10 3.02
C SER A 611 -7.72 -20.91 3.80
N GLU A 612 -6.83 -19.99 4.19
CA GLU A 612 -7.26 -18.70 4.75
C GLU A 612 -7.61 -17.68 3.64
N ASN A 613 -7.32 -18.00 2.38
CA ASN A 613 -7.60 -17.15 1.23
C ASN A 613 -9.10 -17.20 0.88
N ASP A 614 -9.65 -16.07 0.42
CA ASP A 614 -11.05 -15.91 -0.05
C ASP A 614 -12.15 -16.17 0.99
N HIS A 615 -11.81 -16.11 2.29
CA HIS A 615 -12.76 -16.23 3.41
C HIS A 615 -13.49 -17.58 3.51
N LEU A 616 -13.00 -18.66 2.88
CA LEU A 616 -13.58 -20.01 2.99
C LEU A 616 -12.60 -20.94 3.70
N ASP A 617 -12.99 -21.50 4.85
CA ASP A 617 -12.05 -22.22 5.71
C ASP A 617 -11.58 -23.57 5.13
N CYS A 618 -12.50 -24.50 4.87
CA CYS A 618 -12.16 -25.89 4.57
C CYS A 618 -12.77 -26.38 3.25
N LEU A 619 -11.97 -27.01 2.39
CA LEU A 619 -12.47 -27.79 1.24
C LEU A 619 -12.74 -29.22 1.67
N VAL A 620 -13.93 -29.74 1.36
CA VAL A 620 -14.35 -31.08 1.77
C VAL A 620 -15.01 -31.87 0.64
N LYS A 621 -15.02 -33.19 0.81
CA LYS A 621 -15.80 -34.14 0.03
C LYS A 621 -16.88 -34.78 0.90
N VAL A 622 -18.15 -34.52 0.59
CA VAL A 622 -19.30 -35.09 1.28
C VAL A 622 -19.43 -36.58 0.95
N LYS A 623 -19.50 -37.44 1.97
CA LYS A 623 -19.45 -38.91 1.84
C LYS A 623 -20.70 -39.54 1.25
N LYS A 624 -21.86 -38.91 1.44
CA LYS A 624 -23.18 -39.49 1.13
C LYS A 624 -23.98 -38.58 0.21
N LEU A 625 -24.46 -39.13 -0.90
CA LEU A 625 -25.30 -38.41 -1.87
C LEU A 625 -26.63 -37.96 -1.23
N GLU A 626 -27.16 -38.74 -0.29
CA GLU A 626 -28.40 -38.40 0.41
C GLU A 626 -28.26 -37.10 1.20
N LEU A 627 -27.09 -36.86 1.81
CA LEU A 627 -26.83 -35.60 2.50
C LEU A 627 -26.72 -34.45 1.49
N TYR A 628 -26.07 -34.68 0.36
CA TYR A 628 -25.93 -33.68 -0.70
C TYR A 628 -27.31 -33.18 -1.17
N ASN A 629 -28.24 -34.12 -1.36
CA ASN A 629 -29.64 -33.83 -1.70
C ASN A 629 -30.40 -33.19 -0.53
N GLN A 630 -30.20 -33.67 0.71
CA GLN A 630 -30.85 -33.10 1.90
C GLN A 630 -30.47 -31.63 2.14
N LEU A 631 -29.24 -31.26 1.77
CA LEU A 631 -28.75 -29.89 1.83
C LEU A 631 -29.08 -29.10 0.57
N ASN A 632 -29.77 -29.69 -0.41
CA ASN A 632 -30.09 -29.11 -1.72
C ASN A 632 -28.86 -28.54 -2.45
N LEU A 633 -27.66 -29.09 -2.26
CA LEU A 633 -26.42 -28.48 -2.78
C LEU A 633 -26.45 -28.35 -4.31
N ARG A 634 -26.98 -29.35 -5.02
CA ARG A 634 -27.14 -29.33 -6.48
C ARG A 634 -27.95 -28.12 -6.98
N GLU A 635 -29.06 -27.81 -6.33
CA GLU A 635 -29.95 -26.71 -6.71
C GLU A 635 -29.30 -25.33 -6.51
N ARG A 636 -28.20 -25.24 -5.76
CA ARG A 636 -27.50 -23.98 -5.46
C ARG A 636 -26.50 -23.55 -6.51
N PHE A 637 -26.09 -24.45 -7.41
CA PHE A 637 -25.17 -24.15 -8.51
C PHE A 637 -25.87 -23.49 -9.72
N GLU A 638 -27.19 -23.28 -9.64
CA GLU A 638 -27.99 -22.66 -10.72
C GLU A 638 -27.68 -23.29 -12.10
N ASN A 639 -27.15 -22.51 -13.04
CA ASN A 639 -26.81 -22.93 -14.41
C ASN A 639 -25.35 -23.38 -14.57
N GLN A 640 -24.57 -23.41 -13.48
CA GLN A 640 -23.14 -23.78 -13.49
C GLN A 640 -22.91 -25.26 -13.18
N TRP A 641 -23.99 -26.03 -13.02
CA TRP A 641 -23.93 -27.48 -12.87
C TRP A 641 -23.79 -28.14 -14.25
N ASP A 642 -22.76 -28.96 -14.44
CA ASP A 642 -22.54 -29.71 -15.66
C ASP A 642 -22.58 -31.23 -15.43
N ASP A 643 -22.47 -31.99 -16.52
CA ASP A 643 -22.53 -33.46 -16.49
C ASP A 643 -21.31 -34.08 -15.78
N GLU A 644 -20.19 -33.37 -15.64
CA GLU A 644 -19.02 -33.85 -14.90
C GLU A 644 -19.31 -33.92 -13.40
N TRP A 645 -20.03 -32.93 -12.85
CA TRP A 645 -20.50 -32.94 -11.46
C TRP A 645 -21.43 -34.11 -11.16
N ASP A 646 -22.32 -34.45 -12.09
CA ASP A 646 -23.19 -35.63 -11.96
C ASP A 646 -22.36 -36.91 -11.98
N ASN A 647 -21.35 -37.02 -12.84
CA ASN A 647 -20.45 -38.18 -12.86
C ASN A 647 -19.64 -38.32 -11.56
N PHE A 648 -19.12 -37.22 -11.00
CA PHE A 648 -18.44 -37.24 -9.69
C PHE A 648 -19.36 -37.72 -8.56
N LEU A 649 -20.64 -37.32 -8.59
CA LEU A 649 -21.63 -37.77 -7.61
C LEU A 649 -22.06 -39.24 -7.80
N ILE A 650 -22.25 -39.68 -9.05
CA ILE A 650 -22.77 -41.01 -9.41
C ILE A 650 -21.74 -42.12 -9.17
N GLU A 651 -20.45 -41.84 -9.40
CA GLU A 651 -19.37 -42.83 -9.22
C GLU A 651 -18.99 -43.11 -7.76
N ASN A 652 -19.81 -42.68 -6.78
CA ASN A 652 -19.48 -42.73 -5.34
C ASN A 652 -18.17 -41.99 -4.99
N GLN A 653 -17.74 -41.06 -5.83
CA GLN A 653 -16.62 -40.18 -5.53
C GLN A 653 -17.04 -38.98 -4.66
N GLY A 654 -18.30 -38.89 -4.22
CA GLY A 654 -18.79 -37.86 -3.30
C GLY A 654 -18.89 -36.47 -3.93
N GLY A 655 -19.63 -35.57 -3.28
CA GLY A 655 -19.81 -34.19 -3.75
C GLY A 655 -18.85 -33.23 -3.05
N PHE A 656 -18.14 -32.39 -3.80
CA PHE A 656 -17.28 -31.37 -3.21
C PHE A 656 -18.11 -30.19 -2.66
N SER A 657 -17.65 -29.62 -1.56
CA SER A 657 -18.28 -28.48 -0.89
C SER A 657 -17.28 -27.81 0.07
N PHE A 658 -17.70 -26.71 0.69
CA PHE A 658 -16.95 -26.06 1.75
C PHE A 658 -17.53 -26.34 3.14
N VAL A 659 -16.66 -26.25 4.13
CA VAL A 659 -17.01 -26.21 5.55
C VAL A 659 -16.51 -24.90 6.14
N GLU A 660 -17.40 -24.23 6.85
CA GLU A 660 -17.11 -22.98 7.54
C GLU A 660 -16.83 -23.24 9.01
N LEU A 661 -15.87 -22.51 9.60
CA LEU A 661 -15.56 -22.53 11.03
C LEU A 661 -16.00 -21.23 11.70
N LYS A 662 -16.61 -21.36 12.88
CA LYS A 662 -16.91 -20.23 13.77
C LYS A 662 -16.56 -20.59 15.19
N TYR A 663 -15.75 -19.79 15.88
CA TYR A 663 -15.45 -20.12 17.27
C TYR A 663 -16.74 -20.17 18.11
N LEU A 664 -17.51 -19.08 18.16
CA LEU A 664 -18.81 -19.05 18.85
C LEU A 664 -19.92 -18.67 17.87
N LEU A 665 -20.78 -19.61 17.53
CA LEU A 665 -21.89 -19.30 16.62
C LEU A 665 -22.94 -18.44 17.35
N GLY A 666 -23.20 -17.24 16.82
CA GLY A 666 -24.12 -16.27 17.44
C GLY A 666 -23.42 -15.20 18.26
N ASP A 667 -22.10 -15.09 18.21
CA ASP A 667 -21.35 -13.94 18.74
C ASP A 667 -21.64 -12.66 17.93
N LYS A 668 -21.80 -12.83 16.62
CA LYS A 668 -22.08 -11.81 15.62
C LYS A 668 -23.23 -12.24 14.72
N LYS A 669 -23.97 -11.26 14.21
CA LYS A 669 -25.02 -11.49 13.20
C LYS A 669 -24.47 -11.70 11.80
N GLU A 670 -23.34 -11.11 11.48
CA GLU A 670 -22.74 -11.17 10.14
C GLU A 670 -21.78 -12.34 10.01
N LEU A 671 -21.94 -13.14 8.95
CA LEU A 671 -21.09 -14.30 8.66
C LEU A 671 -20.00 -14.00 7.62
N GLY A 672 -20.02 -12.82 6.99
CA GLY A 672 -18.89 -12.25 6.25
C GLY A 672 -18.75 -12.64 4.77
N HIS A 673 -19.31 -13.77 4.32
CA HIS A 673 -19.25 -14.22 2.92
C HIS A 673 -20.51 -14.99 2.50
N SER A 674 -20.51 -15.55 1.29
CA SER A 674 -21.62 -16.31 0.71
C SER A 674 -21.61 -17.77 1.15
N PHE A 675 -22.73 -18.28 1.64
CA PHE A 675 -22.86 -19.67 2.07
C PHE A 675 -23.48 -20.59 1.01
N THR A 676 -23.55 -20.12 -0.25
CA THR A 676 -24.10 -20.89 -1.38
C THR A 676 -23.49 -22.28 -1.46
N LEU A 677 -22.15 -22.40 -1.41
CA LEU A 677 -21.44 -23.68 -1.58
C LEU A 677 -21.04 -24.36 -0.26
N VAL A 678 -21.50 -23.83 0.88
CA VAL A 678 -21.18 -24.35 2.21
C VAL A 678 -22.17 -25.46 2.59
N SER A 679 -21.63 -26.64 2.89
CA SER A 679 -22.40 -27.81 3.34
C SER A 679 -22.52 -27.85 4.86
N HIS A 680 -21.42 -27.57 5.56
CA HIS A 680 -21.35 -27.61 7.01
C HIS A 680 -20.84 -26.30 7.59
N LEU A 681 -21.34 -25.96 8.77
CA LEU A 681 -20.75 -24.97 9.65
C LEU A 681 -20.37 -25.68 10.94
N ILE A 682 -19.10 -25.58 11.31
CA ILE A 682 -18.57 -26.16 12.54
C ILE A 682 -18.32 -25.03 13.51
N CYS A 683 -18.88 -25.14 14.70
CA CYS A 683 -18.58 -24.21 15.77
C CYS A 683 -18.05 -24.90 17.02
N TRP A 684 -17.29 -24.17 17.84
CA TRP A 684 -16.92 -24.70 19.14
C TRP A 684 -18.18 -24.83 20.00
N ASP A 685 -18.90 -23.72 20.17
CA ASP A 685 -20.11 -23.63 20.97
C ASP A 685 -21.07 -22.56 20.40
N PHE A 686 -22.28 -22.46 20.95
CA PHE A 686 -23.22 -21.38 20.69
C PHE A 686 -22.99 -20.23 21.67
N SER A 687 -23.07 -19.00 21.18
CA SER A 687 -22.96 -17.82 22.03
C SER A 687 -24.18 -17.66 22.93
N ASN A 688 -23.95 -17.09 24.13
CA ASN A 688 -25.01 -16.75 25.09
C ASN A 688 -25.93 -15.61 24.63
N ASN A 689 -25.63 -14.93 23.52
CA ASN A 689 -26.38 -13.77 23.04
C ASN A 689 -27.71 -14.14 22.36
N ASN A 690 -28.08 -15.43 22.33
CA ASN A 690 -29.34 -15.94 21.77
C ASN A 690 -29.61 -15.51 20.30
N ILE A 691 -28.56 -15.23 19.54
CA ILE A 691 -28.68 -14.87 18.13
C ILE A 691 -29.03 -16.12 17.32
N ASN A 692 -30.25 -16.14 16.77
CA ASN A 692 -30.76 -17.23 15.95
C ASN A 692 -30.95 -16.83 14.48
N GLU A 693 -30.61 -15.58 14.12
CA GLU A 693 -30.71 -15.05 12.76
C GLU A 693 -29.39 -14.39 12.35
N PHE A 694 -28.90 -14.78 11.18
CA PHE A 694 -27.58 -14.44 10.64
C PHE A 694 -27.71 -13.83 9.24
N ILE A 695 -26.73 -13.01 8.87
CA ILE A 695 -26.64 -12.30 7.59
C ILE A 695 -25.34 -12.74 6.91
N ALA A 696 -25.47 -13.31 5.73
CA ALA A 696 -24.40 -13.68 4.81
C ALA A 696 -24.52 -12.82 3.53
N VAL A 697 -23.51 -12.86 2.66
CA VAL A 697 -23.51 -12.11 1.38
C VAL A 697 -24.68 -12.54 0.50
N ASP A 698 -25.04 -13.82 0.54
CA ASP A 698 -26.09 -14.41 -0.27
C ASP A 698 -27.46 -14.45 0.42
N GLY A 699 -27.58 -13.81 1.58
CA GLY A 699 -28.85 -13.48 2.24
C GLY A 699 -28.92 -13.84 3.72
N LYS A 700 -30.13 -14.09 4.22
CA LYS A 700 -30.42 -14.26 5.66
C LYS A 700 -30.61 -15.72 6.01
N TYR A 701 -29.99 -16.16 7.09
CA TYR A 701 -30.05 -17.51 7.63
C TYR A 701 -30.68 -17.54 9.01
N LYS A 702 -31.42 -18.61 9.32
CA LYS A 702 -32.05 -18.84 10.61
C LYS A 702 -31.64 -20.18 11.20
N LEU A 703 -31.23 -20.17 12.46
CA LEU A 703 -30.92 -21.37 13.22
C LEU A 703 -32.20 -22.19 13.46
N SER A 704 -32.15 -23.47 13.13
CA SER A 704 -33.24 -24.40 13.43
C SER A 704 -33.42 -24.58 14.94
N LYS A 705 -34.63 -24.98 15.36
CA LYS A 705 -34.94 -25.15 16.79
C LYS A 705 -34.06 -26.19 17.49
N ASP A 706 -33.65 -27.23 16.77
CA ASP A 706 -32.74 -28.27 17.24
C ASP A 706 -31.26 -27.89 17.10
N ARG A 707 -30.96 -26.69 16.59
CA ARG A 707 -29.63 -26.15 16.32
C ARG A 707 -28.76 -27.02 15.40
N LYS A 708 -29.37 -27.92 14.63
CA LYS A 708 -28.66 -28.81 13.68
C LYS A 708 -28.50 -28.19 12.30
N PHE A 709 -29.24 -27.12 11.99
CA PHE A 709 -29.22 -26.51 10.66
C PHE A 709 -29.29 -24.99 10.69
N LEU A 710 -28.59 -24.35 9.74
CA LEU A 710 -28.91 -22.99 9.29
C LEU A 710 -29.77 -23.07 8.04
N LEU A 711 -30.92 -22.41 8.08
CA LEU A 711 -31.90 -22.39 7.00
C LEU A 711 -31.93 -21.00 6.37
N HIS A 712 -31.66 -20.93 5.07
CA HIS A 712 -31.76 -19.67 4.36
C HIS A 712 -33.22 -19.25 4.16
N ASN A 713 -33.47 -17.95 4.06
CA ASN A 713 -34.82 -17.40 3.92
C ASN A 713 -35.54 -17.83 2.63
N ASP A 714 -34.80 -18.19 1.57
CA ASP A 714 -35.37 -18.76 0.34
C ASP A 714 -35.84 -20.22 0.50
N LYS A 715 -35.53 -20.84 1.65
CA LYS A 715 -35.78 -22.26 1.97
C LYS A 715 -35.10 -23.26 1.03
N ARG A 716 -34.27 -22.80 0.10
CA ARG A 716 -33.49 -23.63 -0.83
C ARG A 716 -32.15 -23.98 -0.23
N LYS A 717 -31.49 -23.07 0.49
CA LYS A 717 -30.17 -23.34 1.09
C LYS A 717 -30.31 -23.82 2.54
N LYS A 718 -29.62 -24.91 2.86
CA LYS A 718 -29.65 -25.58 4.18
C LYS A 718 -28.27 -26.08 4.57
N ILE A 719 -27.74 -25.61 5.68
CA ILE A 719 -26.36 -25.91 6.10
C ILE A 719 -26.42 -26.74 7.37
N LYS A 720 -25.68 -27.84 7.42
CA LYS A 720 -25.61 -28.67 8.62
C LYS A 720 -24.67 -28.04 9.64
N ILE A 721 -25.08 -27.96 10.89
CA ILE A 721 -24.26 -27.43 11.98
C ILE A 721 -23.69 -28.59 12.79
N ILE A 722 -22.40 -28.50 13.11
CA ILE A 722 -21.74 -29.40 14.05
C ILE A 722 -21.17 -28.54 15.18
N CYS A 723 -21.75 -28.68 16.38
CA CYS A 723 -21.17 -28.14 17.60
C CYS A 723 -20.11 -29.11 18.09
N LEU A 724 -18.84 -28.72 17.98
CA LEU A 724 -17.71 -29.60 18.29
C LEU A 724 -17.58 -29.86 19.78
N LYS A 725 -17.97 -28.90 20.63
CA LYS A 725 -18.02 -29.10 22.08
C LYS A 725 -19.06 -30.16 22.47
N ASP A 726 -20.30 -30.06 21.97
CA ASP A 726 -21.34 -31.06 22.22
C ASP A 726 -20.87 -32.46 21.76
N PHE A 727 -20.25 -32.52 20.59
CA PHE A 727 -19.67 -33.76 20.05
C PHE A 727 -18.61 -34.36 20.98
N ILE A 728 -17.67 -33.54 21.48
CA ILE A 728 -16.61 -34.00 22.38
C ILE A 728 -17.17 -34.41 23.74
N GLU A 729 -18.11 -33.64 24.30
CA GLU A 729 -18.76 -33.95 25.58
C GLU A 729 -19.54 -35.28 25.51
N GLU A 730 -20.26 -35.54 24.41
CA GLU A 730 -20.94 -36.82 24.16
C GLU A 730 -19.93 -37.99 24.16
N MET A 731 -18.80 -37.81 23.46
CA MET A 731 -17.77 -38.83 23.31
C MET A 731 -17.03 -39.14 24.61
N PHE A 732 -16.80 -38.14 25.46
CA PHE A 732 -15.98 -38.27 26.68
C PHE A 732 -16.78 -38.45 27.97
N SER A 733 -18.11 -38.32 27.94
CA SER A 733 -19.02 -38.82 28.98
C SER A 733 -18.77 -38.33 30.44
N LYS A 734 -18.30 -37.09 30.70
CA LYS A 734 -18.49 -36.38 32.00
C LYS A 734 -17.94 -34.94 32.08
N GLU A 735 -18.32 -34.28 33.19
CA GLU A 735 -18.11 -32.86 33.54
C GLU A 735 -16.70 -32.32 33.27
N ILE A 736 -16.68 -31.19 32.56
CA ILE A 736 -15.50 -30.39 32.29
C ILE A 736 -14.94 -29.85 33.61
N SER A 737 -13.80 -30.36 34.07
CA SER A 737 -13.08 -29.77 35.21
C SER A 737 -12.06 -28.74 34.74
N SER A 738 -12.34 -27.46 35.02
CA SER A 738 -11.38 -26.36 34.89
C SER A 738 -10.66 -26.18 36.23
N SER A 739 -9.60 -26.94 36.48
CA SER A 739 -8.71 -26.65 37.60
C SER A 739 -7.42 -26.02 37.08
N GLN A 740 -6.95 -24.98 37.77
CA GLN A 740 -5.65 -24.36 37.50
C GLN A 740 -4.51 -25.38 37.61
N GLU A 741 -4.65 -26.40 38.47
CA GLU A 741 -3.70 -27.51 38.60
C GLU A 741 -3.61 -28.36 37.33
N THR A 742 -4.76 -28.68 36.71
CA THR A 742 -4.80 -29.43 35.43
C THR A 742 -4.16 -28.62 34.30
N LEU A 743 -4.38 -27.30 34.27
CA LEU A 743 -3.75 -26.41 33.30
C LEU A 743 -2.23 -26.28 33.52
N ASN A 744 -1.80 -26.15 34.77
CA ASN A 744 -0.38 -26.11 35.11
C ASN A 744 0.32 -27.44 34.78
N MET A 745 -0.35 -28.58 35.00
CA MET A 745 0.14 -29.90 34.61
C MET A 745 0.30 -29.99 33.08
N TYR A 746 -0.71 -29.53 32.32
CA TYR A 746 -0.64 -29.48 30.85
C TYR A 746 0.52 -28.61 30.33
N LEU A 747 0.74 -27.43 30.94
CA LEU A 747 1.82 -26.51 30.56
C LEU A 747 3.23 -27.00 30.97
N SER A 748 3.30 -27.97 31.89
CA SER A 748 4.58 -28.54 32.37
C SER A 748 5.09 -29.72 31.54
N ILE A 749 4.24 -30.29 30.68
CA ILE A 749 4.57 -31.30 29.66
C ILE A 749 5.10 -30.56 28.44
#